data_AF-L0JWI8-F1
#
_entry.id   AF-L0JWI8-F1
#
_cell.length_a   1.000
_cell.length_b   1.000
_cell.length_c   1.000
_cell.angle_alpha   90.00
_cell.angle_beta   90.00
_cell.angle_gamma   90.00
#
_symmetry.space_group_name_H-M   'P 1'
#
loop_
_entity.id
_entity.type
_entity.pdbx_description
1 polymer ?
#
loop_
_entity_poly.entity_id
_entity_poly.type
_entity_poly.pdbx_seq_one_letter_code
_entity_poly.pdbx_strand_id
1 'polypeptide(L)'
;MVSRKSRNERGESHDDPERYTYREARELESDAFEDGGVNRRTFLSVAAATGAALALPSVVSGDVTHDSMTAEAQFAVNATPQEYEVHLVLEFTDVASVSAFGSEFCEPGWNIETDSAPPKAVTREDPTPAAHAYLTAEELETVFESVVDPDSIEHIDHSIGANPFWKLDDWPEDDTYSDRVFPAVENARDYMNNAESYAGLSYLQERYPDRINLREVGQSPGWENVRTGDETDPKDVFIAEVTNNVQDRDVFEQKEKAIYEVNIHGRERAGEETGTRYIEDLVTGEADQAELLDDIAILFLFVNPDGYFSRLPELVDPEYLEFTRGNASSNDTNRQYPTIGWIDPNNYPGEPEDAPEEYYDIVPDAIATVEFLRQYENVRYLVDYHQMGTREEFDFVWNLEANAQRDHRGVHLLEESNVRVGERMEAELGFEGFEADVERALEDWFDEPDQELQDLFDYGTVDDTLGYNISGGLLDWAGQPLEDGGLDAVAVVPEMVFAGGGEEWYPYMHRHLETAYRIQMEVFAELTAADVDATVHTGGRDVAYVDSDELTRSSADLTHTDESPDHEEGPGHETPVEITREQAEVLPGFDGRLEETVHPQTRCLSVHVEPDDDAAGVVEIVNPNGEVVRKLDVGELGHSECCHSGNTEFYISDPPEGTWVIKFDGDGEITVEVVIIDSDDGHLDPEEIMGFYQREYSANPMEFFAELDEFVEDADVNGLSVDDVRTSGLVDRKHRQYDTLVVSGEMACDDPSYVRAIESFVEAGGDLVLTDAGVRLLGALEIGDAAEIGDGAIDSFGLDFVNVYDRDLDHPLLDGVREIQHELWKAPQVGYTPDEDDQPVYAVDEDAFEAAGGHIVGTFGDEAEDDELSGVGLGTLTVGDCTIYVIASILPPANQEYLHQFGMADHAVSTMGHTVLCNAIGGEQRRYVDGELAASVGTPRGESSSG
;
A
#
# COMPACT_ATOMS: atom_id res chain seq x y z
N MET A 1 -31.23 -62.50 7.29
CA MET A 1 -31.22 -63.97 7.48
C MET A 1 -29.75 -64.41 7.50
N VAL A 2 -29.25 -64.79 8.68
CA VAL A 2 -28.00 -65.56 8.95
C VAL A 2 -26.66 -64.89 8.52
N SER A 3 -25.73 -64.40 9.35
CA SER A 3 -25.14 -64.76 10.67
C SER A 3 -23.70 -65.29 10.55
N ARG A 4 -22.82 -64.76 11.44
CA ARG A 4 -21.58 -65.32 12.05
C ARG A 4 -20.28 -65.21 11.23
N LYS A 5 -19.08 -65.08 11.82
CA LYS A 5 -18.53 -64.62 13.13
C LYS A 5 -17.04 -65.00 13.06
N SER A 6 -16.16 -64.08 13.45
CA SER A 6 -14.86 -64.26 14.14
C SER A 6 -13.82 -65.28 13.62
N ARG A 7 -12.57 -64.81 13.46
CA ARG A 7 -11.44 -65.31 14.27
C ARG A 7 -10.25 -64.35 14.26
N ASN A 8 -9.96 -63.81 15.45
CA ASN A 8 -8.62 -63.42 15.90
C ASN A 8 -7.73 -64.67 15.97
N GLU A 9 -6.47 -64.54 15.55
CA GLU A 9 -5.32 -65.25 16.13
C GLU A 9 -4.06 -64.35 15.99
N ARG A 10 -3.32 -64.25 17.10
CA ARG A 10 -2.18 -63.35 17.39
C ARG A 10 -0.84 -63.89 16.85
N GLY A 11 0.12 -62.96 16.73
CA GLY A 11 1.58 -63.18 16.65
C GLY A 11 2.10 -62.86 15.25
N GLU A 12 3.13 -62.07 15.01
CA GLU A 12 4.33 -61.74 15.79
C GLU A 12 4.83 -60.34 15.37
N SER A 13 5.66 -59.72 16.21
CA SER A 13 6.42 -58.50 15.91
C SER A 13 7.12 -58.61 14.55
N HIS A 14 6.78 -57.71 13.63
CA HIS A 14 7.67 -57.39 12.54
C HIS A 14 8.40 -56.11 12.90
N ASP A 15 9.70 -56.28 13.12
CA ASP A 15 10.69 -55.25 13.24
C ASP A 15 10.51 -54.21 12.14
N ASP A 16 10.57 -52.96 12.59
CA ASP A 16 10.69 -51.72 11.86
C ASP A 16 11.65 -51.87 10.67
N PRO A 17 11.23 -51.64 9.41
CA PRO A 17 12.17 -51.52 8.31
C PRO A 17 12.73 -50.10 8.35
N GLU A 18 13.87 -49.96 9.02
CA GLU A 18 14.92 -48.95 8.78
C GLU A 18 14.43 -47.64 8.13
N ARG A 19 13.87 -46.73 8.94
CA ARG A 19 13.75 -45.32 8.58
C ARG A 19 15.15 -44.69 8.58
N TYR A 20 15.54 -44.08 7.47
CA TYR A 20 16.76 -43.28 7.39
C TYR A 20 16.49 -41.90 8.01
N THR A 21 17.32 -41.48 8.96
CA THR A 21 17.34 -40.08 9.41
C THR A 21 17.96 -39.18 8.32
N TYR A 22 17.67 -37.87 8.33
CA TYR A 22 18.28 -36.88 7.42
C TYR A 22 19.81 -36.99 7.39
N ARG A 23 20.42 -37.23 8.56
CA ARG A 23 21.86 -37.43 8.73
C ARG A 23 22.36 -38.72 8.07
N GLU A 24 21.58 -39.81 8.10
CA GLU A 24 21.90 -41.09 7.46
C GLU A 24 21.65 -41.06 5.94
N ALA A 25 20.64 -40.31 5.47
CA ALA A 25 20.39 -40.08 4.04
C ALA A 25 21.51 -39.25 3.39
N ARG A 26 22.11 -38.33 4.16
CA ARG A 26 23.26 -37.52 3.73
C ARG A 26 24.54 -38.34 3.53
N GLU A 27 24.67 -39.47 4.21
CA GLU A 27 25.81 -40.40 4.12
C GLU A 27 25.68 -41.46 3.01
N LEU A 28 24.55 -41.54 2.30
CA LEU A 28 24.38 -42.47 1.18
C LEU A 28 25.34 -42.11 0.03
N GLU A 29 26.17 -43.09 -0.37
CA GLU A 29 27.04 -42.98 -1.55
C GLU A 29 26.19 -42.75 -2.82
N SER A 30 26.70 -41.94 -3.76
CA SER A 30 26.07 -41.61 -5.05
C SER A 30 25.50 -42.82 -5.80
N ASP A 31 26.13 -43.96 -5.59
CA ASP A 31 25.94 -45.22 -6.28
C ASP A 31 24.61 -45.91 -5.88
N ALA A 32 23.96 -45.47 -4.79
CA ALA A 32 22.67 -45.99 -4.33
C ALA A 32 21.47 -45.59 -5.22
N PHE A 33 21.64 -44.58 -6.08
CA PHE A 33 20.58 -44.01 -6.93
C PHE A 33 20.77 -44.31 -8.43
N GLU A 34 21.83 -45.05 -8.82
CA GLU A 34 22.16 -45.29 -10.24
C GLU A 34 21.14 -46.20 -10.98
N ASP A 35 20.35 -47.01 -10.27
CA ASP A 35 19.41 -47.98 -10.83
C ASP A 35 17.91 -47.62 -10.60
N GLY A 36 17.61 -46.45 -10.03
CA GLY A 36 16.25 -45.97 -9.72
C GLY A 36 15.86 -44.71 -10.49
N GLY A 37 14.58 -44.58 -10.87
CA GLY A 37 14.06 -43.40 -11.58
C GLY A 37 13.95 -42.10 -10.76
N VAL A 38 14.57 -42.07 -9.57
CA VAL A 38 14.58 -40.93 -8.64
C VAL A 38 16.05 -40.66 -8.32
N ASN A 39 16.53 -39.48 -8.69
CA ASN A 39 17.90 -39.07 -8.40
C ASN A 39 18.01 -38.57 -6.95
N ARG A 40 19.24 -38.42 -6.44
CA ARG A 40 19.50 -38.00 -5.06
C ARG A 40 18.88 -36.63 -4.72
N ARG A 41 18.81 -35.70 -5.67
CA ARG A 41 18.22 -34.36 -5.47
C ARG A 41 16.70 -34.45 -5.31
N THR A 42 16.02 -35.25 -6.14
CA THR A 42 14.58 -35.53 -6.04
C THR A 42 14.24 -36.36 -4.79
N PHE A 43 15.11 -37.30 -4.40
CA PHE A 43 14.92 -38.04 -3.15
C PHE A 43 15.09 -37.15 -1.92
N LEU A 44 16.04 -36.21 -1.94
CA LEU A 44 16.24 -35.25 -0.85
C LEU A 44 15.14 -34.18 -0.82
N SER A 45 14.63 -33.70 -1.97
CA SER A 45 13.50 -32.75 -1.98
C SER A 45 12.21 -33.42 -1.49
N VAL A 46 11.94 -34.66 -1.93
CA VAL A 46 10.79 -35.44 -1.42
C VAL A 46 11.02 -35.83 0.04
N ALA A 47 12.23 -36.13 0.49
CA ALA A 47 12.50 -36.44 1.89
C ALA A 47 12.59 -35.19 2.79
N ALA A 48 12.76 -33.99 2.23
CA ALA A 48 12.62 -32.71 2.93
C ALA A 48 11.13 -32.37 3.08
N ALA A 49 10.36 -32.43 1.98
CA ALA A 49 8.91 -32.24 2.00
C ALA A 49 8.18 -33.30 2.85
N THR A 50 8.57 -34.58 2.74
CA THR A 50 8.02 -35.67 3.56
C THR A 50 8.69 -35.75 4.94
N GLY A 51 9.86 -35.12 5.11
CA GLY A 51 10.62 -35.07 6.36
C GLY A 51 10.07 -34.02 7.31
N ALA A 52 9.68 -32.86 6.76
CA ALA A 52 8.86 -31.85 7.44
C ALA A 52 7.47 -32.43 7.78
N ALA A 53 6.79 -33.07 6.81
CA ALA A 53 5.48 -33.69 7.06
C ALA A 53 5.47 -34.94 7.99
N LEU A 54 6.64 -35.50 8.35
CA LEU A 54 6.75 -36.65 9.28
C LEU A 54 7.59 -36.39 10.51
N ALA A 55 8.25 -35.24 10.58
CA ALA A 55 8.69 -34.62 11.81
C ALA A 55 7.61 -33.63 12.22
N LEU A 56 6.45 -34.14 12.65
CA LEU A 56 5.72 -33.42 13.70
C LEU A 56 6.79 -33.00 14.71
N PRO A 57 7.00 -31.69 14.95
CA PRO A 57 7.88 -31.30 16.02
C PRO A 57 7.39 -32.03 17.27
N SER A 58 8.25 -32.16 18.25
CA SER A 58 7.79 -32.49 19.58
C SER A 58 6.94 -31.35 20.15
N VAL A 59 5.80 -31.00 19.50
CA VAL A 59 4.85 -29.89 19.76
C VAL A 59 4.06 -30.13 21.06
N VAL A 60 4.64 -30.85 22.00
CA VAL A 60 4.05 -31.12 23.30
C VAL A 60 5.11 -30.75 24.33
N SER A 61 5.10 -29.48 24.72
CA SER A 61 5.91 -28.92 25.81
C SER A 61 5.37 -29.33 27.18
N GLY A 62 4.05 -29.59 27.28
CA GLY A 62 3.30 -29.90 28.50
C GLY A 62 2.41 -31.15 28.45
N ASP A 63 1.79 -31.52 29.57
CA ASP A 63 0.78 -32.61 29.67
C ASP A 63 -0.40 -32.17 30.57
N VAL A 64 -0.80 -30.90 30.45
CA VAL A 64 -1.89 -30.32 31.22
C VAL A 64 -3.23 -30.80 30.65
N THR A 65 -4.07 -31.35 31.52
CA THR A 65 -5.38 -31.89 31.12
C THR A 65 -6.42 -31.73 32.22
N HIS A 66 -7.63 -31.38 31.84
CA HIS A 66 -8.80 -31.32 32.71
C HIS A 66 -10.06 -31.68 31.91
N ASP A 67 -11.04 -32.33 32.54
CA ASP A 67 -12.27 -32.77 31.86
C ASP A 67 -13.12 -31.59 31.31
N SER A 68 -12.87 -30.38 31.81
CA SER A 68 -13.57 -29.14 31.42
C SER A 68 -12.86 -28.35 30.30
N MET A 69 -11.66 -28.76 29.87
CA MET A 69 -10.93 -28.09 28.78
C MET A 69 -11.48 -28.47 27.41
N THR A 70 -11.60 -27.48 26.53
CA THR A 70 -11.78 -27.73 25.09
C THR A 70 -10.52 -28.34 24.47
N ALA A 71 -10.67 -28.93 23.29
CA ALA A 71 -9.53 -29.46 22.54
C ALA A 71 -8.57 -28.33 22.10
N GLU A 72 -9.10 -27.14 21.82
CA GLU A 72 -8.33 -25.94 21.46
C GLU A 72 -7.50 -25.47 22.67
N ALA A 73 -8.12 -25.27 23.84
CA ALA A 73 -7.40 -24.90 25.07
C ALA A 73 -6.33 -25.91 25.44
N GLN A 74 -6.64 -27.21 25.36
CA GLN A 74 -5.67 -28.24 25.66
C GLN A 74 -4.52 -28.25 24.64
N PHE A 75 -4.80 -27.99 23.37
CA PHE A 75 -3.75 -27.87 22.36
C PHE A 75 -2.87 -26.65 22.63
N ALA A 76 -3.44 -25.45 22.73
CA ALA A 76 -2.71 -24.21 22.96
C ALA A 76 -1.79 -24.29 24.20
N VAL A 77 -2.28 -24.80 25.33
CA VAL A 77 -1.49 -24.95 26.57
C VAL A 77 -0.34 -25.95 26.44
N ASN A 78 -0.52 -27.01 25.65
CA ASN A 78 0.50 -28.05 25.54
C ASN A 78 1.43 -27.87 24.34
N ALA A 79 1.03 -27.07 23.35
CA ALA A 79 1.76 -26.84 22.10
C ALA A 79 2.70 -25.63 22.14
N THR A 80 2.48 -24.70 23.07
CA THR A 80 3.29 -23.48 23.26
C THR A 80 4.44 -23.68 24.25
N PRO A 81 5.49 -22.84 24.24
CA PRO A 81 6.58 -22.89 25.23
C PRO A 81 6.10 -22.87 26.69
N GLN A 82 6.89 -23.39 27.64
CA GLN A 82 6.44 -23.56 29.03
C GLN A 82 6.13 -22.23 29.72
N GLU A 83 6.87 -21.19 29.35
CA GLU A 83 6.78 -19.81 29.80
C GLU A 83 5.70 -19.00 29.07
N TYR A 84 5.12 -19.51 27.99
CA TYR A 84 4.10 -18.82 27.23
C TYR A 84 2.80 -18.72 28.04
N GLU A 85 2.24 -17.52 28.12
CA GLU A 85 0.98 -17.28 28.83
C GLU A 85 -0.19 -17.45 27.88
N VAL A 86 -0.90 -18.58 27.97
CA VAL A 86 -2.07 -18.84 27.11
C VAL A 86 -3.27 -18.05 27.60
N HIS A 87 -3.99 -17.42 26.66
CA HIS A 87 -5.19 -16.65 26.94
C HIS A 87 -6.36 -17.60 27.16
N LEU A 88 -6.84 -17.71 28.40
CA LEU A 88 -7.87 -18.68 28.77
C LEU A 88 -9.08 -18.00 29.39
N VAL A 89 -10.27 -18.47 29.01
CA VAL A 89 -11.51 -18.18 29.72
C VAL A 89 -11.92 -19.40 30.56
N LEU A 90 -12.28 -19.16 31.82
CA LEU A 90 -12.68 -20.18 32.79
C LEU A 90 -14.07 -19.84 33.34
N GLU A 91 -15.01 -20.78 33.24
CA GLU A 91 -16.34 -20.66 33.86
C GLU A 91 -16.41 -21.49 35.14
N PHE A 92 -16.97 -20.91 36.20
CA PHE A 92 -17.07 -21.51 37.53
C PHE A 92 -18.52 -21.71 37.97
N THR A 93 -18.74 -22.78 38.72
CA THR A 93 -20.05 -23.11 39.31
C THR A 93 -20.54 -22.08 40.35
N ASP A 94 -19.65 -21.27 40.94
CA ASP A 94 -19.99 -20.39 42.06
C ASP A 94 -19.04 -19.19 42.26
N VAL A 95 -19.59 -18.13 42.87
CA VAL A 95 -18.89 -16.86 43.13
C VAL A 95 -17.70 -16.99 44.12
N ALA A 96 -17.69 -18.00 45.01
CA ALA A 96 -16.56 -18.17 45.92
C ALA A 96 -15.32 -18.70 45.18
N SER A 97 -15.53 -19.54 44.17
CA SER A 97 -14.46 -20.08 43.32
C SER A 97 -13.84 -18.97 42.46
N VAL A 98 -14.64 -18.13 41.78
CA VAL A 98 -14.11 -16.96 41.05
C VAL A 98 -13.44 -15.94 41.99
N SER A 99 -13.96 -15.74 43.20
CA SER A 99 -13.32 -14.87 44.21
C SER A 99 -11.96 -15.42 44.68
N ALA A 100 -11.83 -16.75 44.78
CA ALA A 100 -10.57 -17.40 45.13
C ALA A 100 -9.55 -17.25 44.00
N PHE A 101 -9.97 -17.47 42.75
CA PHE A 101 -9.17 -17.23 41.56
C PHE A 101 -8.68 -15.78 41.49
N GLY A 102 -9.59 -14.81 41.59
CA GLY A 102 -9.24 -13.40 41.54
C GLY A 102 -8.37 -12.93 42.72
N SER A 103 -8.42 -13.59 43.87
CA SER A 103 -7.51 -13.28 44.98
C SER A 103 -6.06 -13.69 44.71
N GLU A 104 -5.84 -14.65 43.81
CA GLU A 104 -4.52 -15.14 43.43
C GLU A 104 -3.96 -14.39 42.22
N PHE A 105 -4.78 -14.20 41.16
CA PHE A 105 -4.31 -13.72 39.86
C PHE A 105 -4.72 -12.29 39.49
N CYS A 106 -5.75 -11.70 40.11
CA CYS A 106 -6.12 -10.31 39.77
C CYS A 106 -5.20 -9.30 40.46
N GLU A 107 -4.99 -8.17 39.77
CA GLU A 107 -4.11 -7.09 40.20
C GLU A 107 -4.93 -5.84 40.58
N PRO A 108 -5.40 -5.70 41.83
CA PRO A 108 -6.32 -4.63 42.24
C PRO A 108 -5.71 -3.22 42.25
N GLY A 109 -4.44 -3.08 41.84
CA GLY A 109 -3.70 -1.83 41.76
C GLY A 109 -3.36 -1.39 40.34
N TRP A 110 -3.72 -2.17 39.32
CA TRP A 110 -3.44 -1.87 37.93
C TRP A 110 -4.08 -0.54 37.49
N ASN A 111 -3.35 0.23 36.70
CA ASN A 111 -3.76 1.50 36.15
C ASN A 111 -3.03 1.77 34.83
N ILE A 112 -3.80 1.97 33.76
CA ILE A 112 -3.32 2.31 32.41
C ILE A 112 -2.29 3.46 32.37
N GLU A 113 -2.44 4.44 33.27
CA GLU A 113 -1.54 5.59 33.36
C GLU A 113 -0.14 5.24 33.94
N THR A 114 0.06 4.03 34.44
CA THR A 114 1.30 3.60 35.10
C THR A 114 1.79 2.20 34.75
N ASP A 115 0.91 1.33 34.27
CA ASP A 115 1.20 -0.06 33.94
C ASP A 115 1.07 -0.26 32.42
N SER A 116 1.99 -1.01 31.79
CA SER A 116 2.08 -1.11 30.32
C SER A 116 1.15 -2.19 29.77
N ALA A 117 1.26 -3.42 30.27
CA ALA A 117 0.43 -4.55 29.86
C ALA A 117 -0.94 -4.57 30.58
N PRO A 118 -1.97 -5.19 29.99
CA PRO A 118 -3.25 -5.44 30.67
C PRO A 118 -3.07 -6.29 31.94
N PRO A 119 -4.00 -6.23 32.91
CA PRO A 119 -3.84 -6.97 34.17
C PRO A 119 -3.80 -8.48 33.93
N LYS A 120 -3.05 -9.26 34.72
CA LYS A 120 -2.92 -10.71 34.44
C LYS A 120 -4.25 -11.48 34.35
N ALA A 121 -5.23 -11.10 35.17
CA ALA A 121 -6.56 -11.70 35.16
C ALA A 121 -7.68 -10.70 35.46
N VAL A 122 -8.85 -10.94 34.87
CA VAL A 122 -10.10 -10.25 35.17
C VAL A 122 -11.20 -11.25 35.51
N THR A 123 -12.14 -10.85 36.35
CA THR A 123 -13.24 -11.71 36.81
C THR A 123 -14.58 -11.01 36.71
N ARG A 124 -15.63 -11.78 36.48
CA ARG A 124 -17.02 -11.33 36.58
C ARG A 124 -17.86 -12.28 37.43
N GLU A 125 -18.91 -11.75 38.07
CA GLU A 125 -19.89 -12.56 38.81
C GLU A 125 -21.13 -12.89 37.98
N ASP A 126 -21.55 -11.98 37.12
CA ASP A 126 -22.74 -12.08 36.27
C ASP A 126 -22.34 -12.08 34.78
N PRO A 127 -23.08 -12.78 33.90
CA PRO A 127 -24.26 -13.62 34.18
C PRO A 127 -23.89 -14.99 34.78
N THR A 128 -22.64 -15.42 34.57
CA THR A 128 -22.03 -16.60 35.18
C THR A 128 -20.69 -16.22 35.79
N PRO A 129 -20.33 -16.81 36.96
CA PRO A 129 -19.03 -16.57 37.56
C PRO A 129 -17.93 -17.05 36.61
N ALA A 130 -17.12 -16.13 36.09
CA ALA A 130 -16.10 -16.44 35.11
C ALA A 130 -14.83 -15.60 35.30
N ALA A 131 -13.72 -16.10 34.80
CA ALA A 131 -12.46 -15.39 34.74
C ALA A 131 -11.83 -15.50 33.35
N HIS A 132 -11.13 -14.45 32.94
CA HIS A 132 -10.18 -14.48 31.82
C HIS A 132 -8.79 -14.20 32.38
N ALA A 133 -7.79 -14.95 31.93
CA ALA A 133 -6.42 -14.79 32.39
C ALA A 133 -5.39 -15.27 31.36
N TYR A 134 -4.22 -14.65 31.38
CA TYR A 134 -3.01 -15.17 30.74
C TYR A 134 -2.36 -16.14 31.73
N LEU A 135 -2.32 -17.44 31.39
CA LEU A 135 -1.82 -18.47 32.29
C LEU A 135 -0.79 -19.34 31.59
N THR A 136 0.36 -19.50 32.21
CA THR A 136 1.30 -20.56 31.83
C THR A 136 0.73 -21.94 32.14
N ALA A 137 1.29 -22.99 31.54
CA ALA A 137 0.93 -24.37 31.85
C ALA A 137 1.06 -24.69 33.36
N GLU A 138 2.12 -24.18 34.02
CA GLU A 138 2.34 -24.37 35.47
C GLU A 138 1.31 -23.63 36.33
N GLU A 139 0.90 -22.43 35.93
CA GLU A 139 -0.12 -21.66 36.63
C GLU A 139 -1.50 -22.29 36.49
N LEU A 140 -1.84 -22.82 35.31
CA LEU A 140 -3.09 -23.56 35.11
C LEU A 140 -3.12 -24.84 35.96
N GLU A 141 -2.02 -25.59 36.05
CA GLU A 141 -1.91 -26.71 37.00
C GLU A 141 -2.11 -26.24 38.45
N THR A 142 -1.53 -25.09 38.82
CA THR A 142 -1.69 -24.50 40.16
C THR A 142 -3.14 -24.17 40.46
N VAL A 143 -3.91 -23.69 39.46
CA VAL A 143 -5.36 -23.45 39.57
C VAL A 143 -6.08 -24.72 39.97
N PHE A 144 -5.80 -25.84 39.27
CA PHE A 144 -6.40 -27.14 39.54
C PHE A 144 -5.96 -27.73 40.90
N GLU A 145 -4.71 -27.56 41.27
CA GLU A 145 -4.18 -28.21 42.48
C GLU A 145 -4.53 -27.47 43.77
N SER A 146 -4.63 -26.14 43.72
CA SER A 146 -4.51 -25.34 44.96
C SER A 146 -5.32 -24.05 45.05
N VAL A 147 -5.81 -23.48 43.95
CA VAL A 147 -6.55 -22.20 43.97
C VAL A 147 -8.05 -22.41 44.13
N VAL A 148 -8.63 -23.29 43.32
CA VAL A 148 -10.05 -23.64 43.35
C VAL A 148 -10.25 -25.15 43.49
N ASP A 149 -11.49 -25.59 43.75
CA ASP A 149 -11.83 -27.01 43.63
C ASP A 149 -11.92 -27.36 42.13
N PRO A 150 -11.19 -28.36 41.59
CA PRO A 150 -11.30 -28.74 40.18
C PRO A 150 -12.73 -29.02 39.71
N ASP A 151 -13.55 -29.61 40.59
CA ASP A 151 -14.96 -29.92 40.32
C ASP A 151 -15.84 -28.64 40.22
N SER A 152 -15.29 -27.46 40.56
CA SER A 152 -15.96 -26.15 40.45
C SER A 152 -15.75 -25.44 39.12
N ILE A 153 -14.85 -25.94 38.26
CA ILE A 153 -14.61 -25.39 36.92
C ILE A 153 -15.47 -26.15 35.91
N GLU A 154 -16.41 -25.46 35.26
CA GLU A 154 -17.35 -26.07 34.32
C GLU A 154 -16.84 -26.07 32.89
N HIS A 155 -16.05 -25.07 32.52
CA HIS A 155 -15.56 -24.87 31.16
C HIS A 155 -14.24 -24.11 31.14
N ILE A 156 -13.33 -24.50 30.24
CA ILE A 156 -12.09 -23.80 29.94
C ILE A 156 -11.90 -23.79 28.42
N ASP A 157 -11.75 -22.61 27.84
CA ASP A 157 -11.46 -22.45 26.41
C ASP A 157 -10.29 -21.50 26.15
N HIS A 158 -9.65 -21.65 24.99
CA HIS A 158 -8.65 -20.71 24.47
C HIS A 158 -9.38 -19.47 23.97
N SER A 159 -9.13 -18.31 24.57
CA SER A 159 -9.92 -17.09 24.35
C SER A 159 -9.01 -15.89 24.15
N ILE A 160 -8.33 -15.85 23.01
CA ILE A 160 -7.68 -14.64 22.48
C ILE A 160 -8.74 -13.64 22.00
N GLY A 161 -8.39 -12.36 21.97
CA GLY A 161 -9.31 -11.30 21.60
C GLY A 161 -9.50 -10.21 22.66
N ALA A 162 -10.04 -9.08 22.22
CA ALA A 162 -10.21 -7.88 23.04
C ALA A 162 -11.23 -8.10 24.17
N ASN A 163 -12.35 -8.78 23.86
CA ASN A 163 -13.39 -9.13 24.83
C ASN A 163 -13.00 -10.41 25.60
N PRO A 164 -12.79 -10.35 26.91
CA PRO A 164 -12.35 -11.52 27.69
C PRO A 164 -13.32 -12.71 27.70
N PHE A 165 -14.57 -12.51 27.29
CA PHE A 165 -15.65 -13.47 27.55
C PHE A 165 -16.52 -13.79 26.33
N TRP A 166 -16.07 -13.47 25.11
CA TRP A 166 -16.87 -13.62 23.89
C TRP A 166 -17.19 -15.09 23.55
N LYS A 167 -16.36 -16.06 23.96
CA LYS A 167 -16.59 -17.50 23.73
C LYS A 167 -17.58 -18.18 24.69
N LEU A 168 -18.13 -17.47 25.68
CA LEU A 168 -19.07 -18.09 26.64
C LEU A 168 -20.50 -18.12 26.06
N ASP A 169 -20.91 -19.30 25.58
CA ASP A 169 -22.15 -19.61 24.83
C ASP A 169 -23.50 -19.29 25.54
N ASP A 170 -23.50 -19.06 26.86
CA ASP A 170 -24.72 -19.05 27.69
C ASP A 170 -25.22 -17.65 28.11
N TRP A 171 -25.09 -16.67 27.24
CA TRP A 171 -25.62 -15.33 27.53
C TRP A 171 -27.06 -15.10 27.05
N PRO A 172 -27.93 -14.50 27.89
CA PRO A 172 -29.18 -13.92 27.42
C PRO A 172 -28.93 -12.74 26.45
N GLU A 173 -29.72 -12.66 25.37
CA GLU A 173 -29.71 -11.61 24.32
C GLU A 173 -29.61 -10.14 24.80
N ASP A 174 -29.89 -9.86 26.07
CA ASP A 174 -29.97 -8.52 26.65
C ASP A 174 -28.75 -8.10 27.51
N ASP A 175 -27.71 -8.95 27.69
CA ASP A 175 -26.68 -8.68 28.71
C ASP A 175 -25.21 -8.92 28.22
N THR A 176 -24.93 -9.75 27.18
CA THR A 176 -23.56 -10.18 26.74
C THR A 176 -22.58 -9.08 26.50
N TYR A 177 -23.16 -8.06 25.91
CA TYR A 177 -22.54 -6.88 25.41
C TYR A 177 -23.27 -5.70 26.05
N SER A 178 -23.72 -5.87 27.31
CA SER A 178 -24.61 -4.94 28.02
C SER A 178 -24.10 -3.50 28.00
N ASP A 179 -22.77 -3.35 27.95
CA ASP A 179 -22.12 -2.07 27.69
C ASP A 179 -21.68 -1.95 26.22
N ARG A 180 -20.85 -2.88 25.67
CA ARG A 180 -20.41 -2.92 24.26
C ARG A 180 -20.05 -4.33 23.77
N VAL A 181 -20.12 -4.56 22.46
CA VAL A 181 -19.64 -5.75 21.72
C VAL A 181 -18.13 -5.77 21.71
N PHE A 182 -17.56 -4.67 21.25
CA PHE A 182 -16.13 -4.44 21.18
C PHE A 182 -15.77 -3.50 22.34
N PRO A 183 -15.06 -3.98 23.38
CA PRO A 183 -14.75 -3.17 24.54
C PRO A 183 -13.90 -1.96 24.15
N ALA A 184 -14.10 -0.83 24.82
CA ALA A 184 -13.17 0.30 24.71
C ALA A 184 -11.74 -0.16 24.98
N VAL A 185 -10.76 0.48 24.33
CA VAL A 185 -9.35 0.08 24.34
C VAL A 185 -8.81 -0.15 25.75
N GLU A 186 -9.18 0.69 26.71
CA GLU A 186 -8.71 0.61 28.10
C GLU A 186 -9.21 -0.63 28.85
N ASN A 187 -10.27 -1.27 28.34
CA ASN A 187 -10.87 -2.48 28.89
C ASN A 187 -10.57 -3.74 28.05
N ALA A 188 -9.97 -3.56 26.87
CA ALA A 188 -9.58 -4.67 26.02
C ALA A 188 -8.41 -5.45 26.66
N ARG A 189 -8.43 -6.76 26.44
CA ARG A 189 -7.42 -7.69 26.94
C ARG A 189 -6.31 -7.96 25.93
N ASP A 190 -6.60 -7.77 24.67
CA ASP A 190 -5.75 -8.17 23.57
C ASP A 190 -6.24 -7.40 22.34
N TYR A 191 -5.53 -7.52 21.23
CA TYR A 191 -6.04 -7.19 19.92
C TYR A 191 -7.32 -7.98 19.62
N MET A 192 -8.25 -7.36 18.92
CA MET A 192 -9.38 -7.98 18.25
C MET A 192 -8.90 -9.20 17.48
N ASN A 193 -9.47 -10.36 17.83
CA ASN A 193 -9.22 -11.56 17.05
C ASN A 193 -10.19 -11.59 15.85
N ASN A 194 -9.74 -12.05 14.68
CA ASN A 194 -10.61 -12.09 13.50
C ASN A 194 -11.91 -12.91 13.72
N ALA A 195 -11.83 -14.03 14.46
CA ALA A 195 -13.02 -14.82 14.80
C ALA A 195 -13.96 -14.07 15.78
N GLU A 196 -13.40 -13.25 16.67
CA GLU A 196 -14.16 -12.35 17.55
C GLU A 196 -14.81 -11.22 16.74
N SER A 197 -14.07 -10.58 15.83
CA SER A 197 -14.58 -9.55 14.90
C SER A 197 -15.78 -10.09 14.12
N TYR A 198 -15.66 -11.27 13.51
CA TYR A 198 -16.77 -11.89 12.77
C TYR A 198 -17.96 -12.21 13.68
N ALA A 199 -17.73 -12.79 14.87
CA ALA A 199 -18.80 -13.13 15.81
C ALA A 199 -19.52 -11.87 16.33
N GLY A 200 -18.78 -10.82 16.66
CA GLY A 200 -19.30 -9.54 17.13
C GLY A 200 -20.10 -8.82 16.05
N LEU A 201 -19.58 -8.72 14.82
CA LEU A 201 -20.28 -8.12 13.69
C LEU A 201 -21.54 -8.91 13.31
N SER A 202 -21.48 -10.24 13.35
CA SER A 202 -22.65 -11.10 13.14
C SER A 202 -23.74 -10.85 14.19
N TYR A 203 -23.36 -10.71 15.47
CA TYR A 203 -24.28 -10.33 16.53
C TYR A 203 -24.89 -8.93 16.28
N LEU A 204 -24.09 -7.95 15.90
CA LEU A 204 -24.57 -6.61 15.56
C LEU A 204 -25.55 -6.64 14.39
N GLN A 205 -25.31 -7.46 13.35
CA GLN A 205 -26.26 -7.67 12.26
C GLN A 205 -27.58 -8.28 12.74
N GLU A 206 -27.56 -9.28 13.61
CA GLU A 206 -28.78 -9.84 14.17
C GLU A 206 -29.57 -8.81 14.99
N ARG A 207 -28.86 -7.92 15.70
CA ARG A 207 -29.44 -6.91 16.58
C ARG A 207 -29.95 -5.67 15.83
N TYR A 208 -29.23 -5.27 14.79
CA TYR A 208 -29.44 -4.06 13.97
C TYR A 208 -29.51 -4.40 12.46
N PRO A 209 -30.41 -5.31 12.03
CA PRO A 209 -30.43 -5.84 10.66
C PRO A 209 -30.76 -4.79 9.59
N ASP A 210 -31.36 -3.66 10.00
CA ASP A 210 -31.66 -2.54 9.11
C ASP A 210 -30.49 -1.54 8.97
N ARG A 211 -29.37 -1.75 9.68
CA ARG A 211 -28.21 -0.83 9.74
C ARG A 211 -26.89 -1.42 9.28
N ILE A 212 -26.69 -2.73 9.43
CA ILE A 212 -25.48 -3.42 9.00
C ILE A 212 -25.82 -4.68 8.21
N ASN A 213 -25.02 -4.94 7.18
CA ASN A 213 -25.07 -6.15 6.38
C ASN A 213 -23.64 -6.66 6.16
N LEU A 214 -23.28 -7.71 6.88
CA LEU A 214 -22.03 -8.44 6.77
C LEU A 214 -22.12 -9.42 5.60
N ARG A 215 -21.16 -9.35 4.69
CA ARG A 215 -21.10 -10.20 3.49
C ARG A 215 -19.74 -10.85 3.39
N GLU A 216 -19.75 -12.14 3.09
CA GLU A 216 -18.56 -12.87 2.64
C GLU A 216 -18.24 -12.45 1.19
N VAL A 217 -16.99 -12.08 0.97
CA VAL A 217 -16.43 -11.61 -0.31
C VAL A 217 -15.73 -12.77 -1.01
N GLY A 218 -14.90 -13.50 -0.27
CA GLY A 218 -14.09 -14.62 -0.76
C GLY A 218 -13.37 -15.32 0.38
N GLN A 219 -12.29 -16.03 0.07
CA GLN A 219 -11.45 -16.71 1.06
C GLN A 219 -9.97 -16.45 0.77
N SER A 220 -9.16 -16.41 1.82
CA SER A 220 -7.70 -16.33 1.76
C SER A 220 -7.05 -17.67 1.35
N PRO A 221 -5.76 -17.71 0.99
CA PRO A 221 -5.03 -18.97 0.74
C PRO A 221 -5.09 -19.97 1.90
N GLY A 222 -4.93 -19.49 3.13
CA GLY A 222 -4.98 -20.27 4.37
C GLY A 222 -3.68 -21.01 4.73
N TRP A 223 -3.28 -20.89 6.00
CA TRP A 223 -2.12 -21.59 6.57
C TRP A 223 -2.33 -23.11 6.74
N GLU A 224 -1.25 -23.89 6.83
CA GLU A 224 -1.33 -25.29 7.29
C GLU A 224 -1.84 -25.32 8.73
N ASN A 225 -2.80 -26.21 9.04
CA ASN A 225 -3.33 -26.35 10.40
C ASN A 225 -2.78 -27.63 11.06
N VAL A 226 -1.81 -27.49 11.95
CA VAL A 226 -1.14 -28.64 12.60
C VAL A 226 -2.05 -29.35 13.60
N ARG A 227 -3.09 -28.69 14.11
CA ARG A 227 -4.06 -29.27 15.05
C ARG A 227 -5.05 -30.19 14.34
N THR A 228 -5.56 -29.79 13.17
CA THR A 228 -6.50 -30.60 12.38
C THR A 228 -5.78 -31.54 11.41
N GLY A 229 -4.57 -31.19 10.99
CA GLY A 229 -3.78 -31.85 9.95
C GLY A 229 -4.24 -31.49 8.53
N ASP A 230 -4.89 -30.33 8.36
CA ASP A 230 -5.30 -29.81 7.06
C ASP A 230 -4.13 -29.07 6.39
N GLU A 231 -3.90 -29.33 5.09
CA GLU A 231 -2.79 -28.74 4.32
C GLU A 231 -2.96 -27.23 4.12
N THR A 232 -4.20 -26.74 4.09
CA THR A 232 -4.55 -25.31 4.11
C THR A 232 -5.83 -25.11 4.94
N ASP A 233 -5.93 -23.95 5.60
CA ASP A 233 -7.09 -23.53 6.40
C ASP A 233 -7.57 -22.11 5.98
N PRO A 234 -8.18 -21.98 4.78
CA PRO A 234 -8.68 -20.71 4.25
C PRO A 234 -9.62 -19.98 5.22
N LYS A 235 -9.51 -18.66 5.26
CA LYS A 235 -10.30 -17.78 6.11
C LYS A 235 -11.17 -16.86 5.27
N ASP A 236 -12.37 -16.57 5.77
CA ASP A 236 -13.33 -15.76 5.03
C ASP A 236 -12.86 -14.30 4.99
N VAL A 237 -12.80 -13.75 3.78
CA VAL A 237 -12.69 -12.30 3.52
C VAL A 237 -14.10 -11.73 3.59
N PHE A 238 -14.30 -10.64 4.33
CA PHE A 238 -15.64 -10.08 4.52
C PHE A 238 -15.67 -8.56 4.42
N ILE A 239 -16.89 -8.06 4.20
CA ILE A 239 -17.20 -6.64 4.17
C ILE A 239 -18.44 -6.36 5.00
N ALA A 240 -18.40 -5.31 5.81
CA ALA A 240 -19.54 -4.81 6.57
C ALA A 240 -20.11 -3.56 5.89
N GLU A 241 -21.26 -3.69 5.26
CA GLU A 241 -22.01 -2.55 4.71
C GLU A 241 -22.80 -1.87 5.86
N VAL A 242 -22.51 -0.61 6.17
CA VAL A 242 -23.13 0.16 7.25
C VAL A 242 -23.88 1.37 6.69
N THR A 243 -25.20 1.37 6.84
CA THR A 243 -26.07 2.49 6.44
C THR A 243 -27.49 2.32 6.98
N ASN A 244 -28.28 3.39 7.09
CA ASN A 244 -29.70 3.25 7.39
C ASN A 244 -30.44 2.65 6.18
N ASN A 245 -31.23 1.59 6.43
CA ASN A 245 -31.99 0.83 5.43
C ASN A 245 -31.10 -0.03 4.51
N VAL A 246 -30.02 -0.61 5.04
CA VAL A 246 -29.05 -1.42 4.26
C VAL A 246 -29.69 -2.58 3.46
N GLN A 247 -30.84 -3.07 3.92
CA GLN A 247 -31.62 -4.14 3.28
C GLN A 247 -32.43 -3.67 2.07
N ASP A 248 -32.65 -2.35 1.91
CA ASP A 248 -33.28 -1.75 0.73
C ASP A 248 -32.20 -1.46 -0.32
N ARG A 249 -31.91 -2.45 -1.16
CA ARG A 249 -30.81 -2.37 -2.14
C ARG A 249 -30.97 -1.23 -3.14
N ASP A 250 -32.20 -0.95 -3.58
CA ASP A 250 -32.46 0.15 -4.50
C ASP A 250 -32.07 1.51 -3.87
N VAL A 251 -32.27 1.67 -2.55
CA VAL A 251 -31.86 2.87 -1.80
C VAL A 251 -30.36 2.86 -1.54
N PHE A 252 -29.80 1.72 -1.12
CA PHE A 252 -28.36 1.56 -0.87
C PHE A 252 -27.52 1.94 -2.10
N GLU A 253 -27.91 1.46 -3.29
CA GLU A 253 -27.17 1.71 -4.54
C GLU A 253 -27.07 3.20 -4.87
N GLN A 254 -28.11 3.99 -4.55
CA GLN A 254 -28.18 5.43 -4.82
C GLN A 254 -27.33 6.30 -3.88
N LYS A 255 -26.82 5.75 -2.77
CA LYS A 255 -26.03 6.52 -1.81
C LYS A 255 -24.59 6.65 -2.27
N GLU A 256 -23.97 7.77 -1.93
CA GLU A 256 -22.51 7.92 -1.96
C GLU A 256 -21.87 6.96 -0.97
N LYS A 257 -20.72 6.41 -1.33
CA LYS A 257 -20.03 5.36 -0.57
C LYS A 257 -18.63 5.79 -0.16
N ALA A 258 -18.28 5.49 1.07
CA ALA A 258 -16.90 5.42 1.52
C ALA A 258 -16.54 3.96 1.78
N ILE A 259 -15.37 3.53 1.33
CA ILE A 259 -14.80 2.23 1.65
C ILE A 259 -13.62 2.45 2.59
N TYR A 260 -13.61 1.75 3.71
CA TYR A 260 -12.50 1.68 4.65
C TYR A 260 -11.94 0.26 4.61
N GLU A 261 -10.78 0.07 3.98
CA GLU A 261 -9.96 -1.13 4.14
C GLU A 261 -9.22 -0.98 5.48
N VAL A 262 -9.31 -1.97 6.36
CA VAL A 262 -8.83 -1.82 7.75
C VAL A 262 -7.79 -2.85 8.16
N ASN A 263 -7.40 -3.77 7.28
CA ASN A 263 -6.62 -4.93 7.69
C ASN A 263 -5.76 -5.57 6.60
N ILE A 264 -5.37 -4.82 5.56
CA ILE A 264 -4.60 -5.37 4.44
C ILE A 264 -3.29 -6.02 4.88
N HIS A 265 -2.63 -5.49 5.91
CA HIS A 265 -1.46 -6.13 6.53
C HIS A 265 -1.76 -6.63 7.94
N GLY A 266 -1.40 -7.90 8.21
CA GLY A 266 -1.71 -8.57 9.48
C GLY A 266 -1.20 -7.87 10.74
N ARG A 267 0.00 -7.27 10.63
CA ARG A 267 0.71 -6.60 11.72
C ARG A 267 0.30 -5.14 11.95
N GLU A 268 -0.55 -4.58 11.09
CA GLU A 268 -0.95 -3.16 11.11
C GLU A 268 -2.34 -3.04 11.75
N ARG A 269 -2.37 -3.34 13.05
CA ARG A 269 -3.58 -3.65 13.82
C ARG A 269 -4.56 -2.49 13.96
N ALA A 270 -4.07 -1.26 13.97
CA ALA A 270 -4.87 -0.11 14.38
C ALA A 270 -6.10 0.14 13.52
N GLY A 271 -6.05 -0.21 12.22
CA GLY A 271 -7.19 -0.13 11.31
C GLY A 271 -8.37 -0.98 11.81
N GLU A 272 -8.18 -2.29 11.97
CA GLU A 272 -9.23 -3.23 12.38
C GLU A 272 -9.73 -2.93 13.81
N GLU A 273 -8.83 -2.56 14.73
CA GLU A 273 -9.20 -2.17 16.09
C GLU A 273 -10.17 -0.98 16.09
N THR A 274 -9.90 0.02 15.26
CA THR A 274 -10.73 1.22 15.15
C THR A 274 -12.02 0.94 14.40
N GLY A 275 -11.92 0.27 13.25
CA GLY A 275 -13.04 -0.01 12.35
C GLY A 275 -14.14 -0.80 13.03
N THR A 276 -13.80 -1.87 13.76
CA THR A 276 -14.78 -2.70 14.48
C THR A 276 -15.55 -1.92 15.55
N ARG A 277 -14.86 -1.11 16.36
CA ARG A 277 -15.46 -0.25 17.39
C ARG A 277 -16.32 0.84 16.79
N TYR A 278 -15.86 1.47 15.71
CA TYR A 278 -16.60 2.52 15.01
C TYR A 278 -17.86 1.98 14.31
N ILE A 279 -17.80 0.78 13.73
CA ILE A 279 -19.00 0.08 13.23
C ILE A 279 -20.06 -0.04 14.34
N GLU A 280 -19.65 -0.49 15.54
CA GLU A 280 -20.56 -0.57 16.68
C GLU A 280 -21.17 0.79 17.02
N ASP A 281 -20.36 1.84 17.11
CA ASP A 281 -20.82 3.20 17.45
C ASP A 281 -21.79 3.74 16.39
N LEU A 282 -21.56 3.47 15.11
CA LEU A 282 -22.46 3.84 14.01
C LEU A 282 -23.81 3.11 14.09
N VAL A 283 -23.80 1.78 14.27
CA VAL A 283 -25.05 0.99 14.22
C VAL A 283 -25.89 1.17 15.47
N THR A 284 -25.25 1.38 16.63
CA THR A 284 -25.92 1.70 17.90
C THR A 284 -26.42 3.14 17.94
N GLY A 285 -25.81 4.03 17.14
CA GLY A 285 -26.12 5.47 17.07
C GLY A 285 -25.42 6.30 18.14
N GLU A 286 -24.28 5.82 18.63
CA GLU A 286 -23.40 6.53 19.56
C GLU A 286 -22.43 7.47 18.84
N ALA A 287 -22.04 7.16 17.61
CA ALA A 287 -21.27 8.06 16.74
C ALA A 287 -22.14 9.21 16.21
N ASP A 288 -21.59 10.43 16.17
CA ASP A 288 -22.28 11.61 15.63
C ASP A 288 -22.61 11.43 14.12
N GLN A 289 -21.76 10.67 13.41
CA GLN A 289 -21.90 10.35 11.99
C GLN A 289 -23.02 9.35 11.71
N ALA A 290 -23.64 8.74 12.73
CA ALA A 290 -24.80 7.87 12.54
C ALA A 290 -26.00 8.58 11.89
N GLU A 291 -26.08 9.92 12.02
CA GLU A 291 -27.09 10.74 11.31
C GLU A 291 -26.82 10.84 9.80
N LEU A 292 -25.55 10.76 9.37
CA LEU A 292 -25.16 10.82 7.96
C LEU A 292 -25.56 9.57 7.17
N LEU A 293 -25.75 8.44 7.87
CA LEU A 293 -26.11 7.15 7.27
C LEU A 293 -27.48 7.17 6.56
N ASP A 294 -28.28 8.23 6.66
CA ASP A 294 -29.45 8.43 5.79
C ASP A 294 -29.06 8.74 4.34
N ASP A 295 -27.93 9.43 4.15
CA ASP A 295 -27.47 9.94 2.85
C ASP A 295 -26.29 9.13 2.28
N ILE A 296 -25.46 8.53 3.13
CA ILE A 296 -24.28 7.76 2.73
C ILE A 296 -24.32 6.29 3.16
N ALA A 297 -23.45 5.47 2.57
CA ALA A 297 -23.10 4.16 3.08
C ALA A 297 -21.59 4.08 3.33
N ILE A 298 -21.20 3.42 4.42
CA ILE A 298 -19.79 3.17 4.75
C ILE A 298 -19.58 1.66 4.68
N LEU A 299 -18.55 1.23 3.97
CA LEU A 299 -18.21 -0.18 3.79
C LEU A 299 -16.87 -0.43 4.46
N PHE A 300 -16.81 -1.36 5.40
CA PHE A 300 -15.56 -1.76 6.07
C PHE A 300 -15.11 -3.09 5.49
N LEU A 301 -13.94 -3.11 4.88
CA LEU A 301 -13.38 -4.25 4.16
C LEU A 301 -12.23 -4.87 4.96
N PHE A 302 -12.24 -6.21 5.05
CA PHE A 302 -11.28 -7.00 5.81
C PHE A 302 -10.63 -8.03 4.86
N VAL A 303 -9.55 -7.64 4.15
CA VAL A 303 -8.91 -8.41 3.07
C VAL A 303 -7.89 -9.46 3.49
N ASN A 304 -7.15 -9.30 4.59
CA ASN A 304 -6.06 -10.23 4.95
C ASN A 304 -6.31 -10.93 6.30
N PRO A 305 -7.27 -11.87 6.38
CA PRO A 305 -7.46 -12.64 7.60
C PRO A 305 -6.26 -13.56 7.92
N ASP A 306 -5.50 -14.05 6.93
CA ASP A 306 -4.38 -14.96 7.18
C ASP A 306 -3.27 -14.32 8.02
N GLY A 307 -2.92 -13.07 7.72
CA GLY A 307 -1.95 -12.31 8.51
C GLY A 307 -2.40 -12.02 9.94
N TYR A 308 -3.71 -12.07 10.18
CA TYR A 308 -4.32 -11.91 11.50
C TYR A 308 -4.34 -13.22 12.29
N PHE A 309 -4.50 -14.34 11.59
CA PHE A 309 -4.60 -15.68 12.16
C PHE A 309 -3.25 -16.32 12.44
N SER A 310 -2.15 -15.79 11.88
CA SER A 310 -0.80 -16.34 12.07
C SER A 310 -0.38 -16.46 13.53
N ARG A 311 -0.83 -15.59 14.45
CA ARG A 311 -0.54 -15.74 15.90
C ARG A 311 -1.21 -16.95 16.60
N LEU A 312 -1.96 -17.79 15.88
CA LEU A 312 -2.58 -18.98 16.47
C LEU A 312 -1.57 -20.14 16.58
N PRO A 313 -1.44 -20.79 17.75
CA PRO A 313 -0.50 -21.91 17.94
C PRO A 313 -0.71 -23.12 17.02
N GLU A 314 -1.87 -23.22 16.37
CA GLU A 314 -2.19 -24.28 15.43
C GLU A 314 -1.86 -23.97 13.97
N LEU A 315 -1.48 -22.73 13.63
CA LEU A 315 -1.28 -22.28 12.24
C LEU A 315 0.18 -21.97 11.91
N VAL A 316 0.99 -21.59 12.89
CA VAL A 316 2.43 -21.31 12.72
C VAL A 316 3.26 -22.03 13.77
N ASP A 317 4.60 -21.90 13.68
CA ASP A 317 5.49 -22.43 14.71
C ASP A 317 5.18 -21.79 16.07
N PRO A 318 4.87 -22.57 17.13
CA PRO A 318 4.60 -22.02 18.46
C PRO A 318 5.77 -21.25 19.10
N GLU A 319 6.98 -21.33 18.54
CA GLU A 319 8.11 -20.47 18.93
C GLU A 319 8.02 -19.04 18.34
N TYR A 320 7.15 -18.80 17.35
CA TYR A 320 7.01 -17.56 16.57
C TYR A 320 5.52 -17.19 16.37
N LEU A 321 4.86 -16.68 17.43
CA LEU A 321 3.42 -16.40 17.45
C LEU A 321 3.11 -14.93 17.19
N GLU A 322 3.37 -14.49 15.96
CA GLU A 322 3.31 -13.09 15.56
C GLU A 322 2.28 -12.88 14.43
N PHE A 323 1.93 -11.61 14.19
CA PHE A 323 1.14 -11.24 13.02
C PHE A 323 2.05 -11.14 11.80
N THR A 324 1.59 -11.63 10.64
CA THR A 324 2.38 -11.56 9.39
C THR A 324 1.87 -10.43 8.51
N ARG A 325 2.76 -9.73 7.81
CA ARG A 325 2.36 -8.67 6.87
C ARG A 325 1.48 -9.22 5.74
N GLY A 326 1.98 -10.21 5.02
CA GLY A 326 1.29 -10.85 3.90
C GLY A 326 0.23 -11.87 4.30
N ASN A 327 -0.38 -12.50 3.29
CA ASN A 327 -1.29 -13.63 3.46
C ASN A 327 -0.52 -14.97 3.60
N ALA A 328 -1.21 -16.11 3.67
CA ALA A 328 -0.54 -17.40 3.87
C ALA A 328 0.32 -17.89 2.69
N SER A 329 0.29 -17.19 1.55
CA SER A 329 1.21 -17.41 0.43
C SER A 329 2.52 -16.63 0.56
N SER A 330 2.72 -15.91 1.68
CA SER A 330 3.86 -15.03 1.95
C SER A 330 4.01 -13.83 1.01
N ASN A 331 2.98 -13.49 0.23
CA ASN A 331 3.01 -12.31 -0.63
C ASN A 331 2.52 -11.06 0.12
N ASP A 332 3.13 -9.91 -0.16
CA ASP A 332 2.62 -8.61 0.26
C ASP A 332 1.23 -8.40 -0.38
N THR A 333 0.22 -8.27 0.47
CA THR A 333 -1.19 -8.14 0.07
C THR A 333 -1.49 -6.80 -0.58
N ASN A 334 -0.66 -5.78 -0.38
CA ASN A 334 -0.72 -4.50 -1.08
C ASN A 334 0.16 -4.46 -2.35
N ARG A 335 0.44 -5.63 -2.95
CA ARG A 335 1.07 -5.80 -4.28
C ARG A 335 0.25 -6.69 -5.23
N GLN A 336 -1.00 -6.98 -4.87
CA GLN A 336 -1.82 -8.01 -5.51
C GLN A 336 -2.97 -7.47 -6.37
N TYR A 337 -3.02 -6.17 -6.63
CA TYR A 337 -4.15 -5.54 -7.33
C TYR A 337 -3.83 -5.23 -8.81
N PRO A 338 -4.82 -5.30 -9.71
CA PRO A 338 -4.58 -5.13 -11.14
C PRO A 338 -4.51 -3.65 -11.51
N THR A 339 -3.37 -3.02 -11.28
CA THR A 339 -3.16 -1.58 -11.52
C THR A 339 -2.75 -1.27 -12.96
N ILE A 340 -3.26 -0.18 -13.57
CA ILE A 340 -2.67 0.36 -14.80
C ILE A 340 -1.23 0.82 -14.59
N GLY A 341 -0.46 0.89 -15.68
CA GLY A 341 0.95 1.27 -15.63
C GLY A 341 1.91 0.09 -15.47
N TRP A 342 3.13 0.40 -15.05
CA TRP A 342 4.18 -0.57 -14.79
C TRP A 342 3.77 -1.57 -13.69
N ILE A 343 4.07 -2.85 -13.91
CA ILE A 343 3.90 -3.92 -12.93
C ILE A 343 5.19 -4.74 -12.82
N ASP A 344 5.66 -4.95 -11.59
CA ASP A 344 6.77 -5.87 -11.33
C ASP A 344 6.36 -7.33 -11.65
N PRO A 345 7.15 -8.09 -12.42
CA PRO A 345 6.86 -9.50 -12.71
C PRO A 345 6.91 -10.48 -11.52
N ASN A 346 7.37 -10.04 -10.34
CA ASN A 346 7.25 -10.74 -9.05
C ASN A 346 5.86 -10.58 -8.43
N ASN A 347 5.06 -9.61 -8.87
CA ASN A 347 3.73 -9.39 -8.32
C ASN A 347 2.70 -10.38 -8.89
N TYR A 348 1.64 -10.61 -8.13
CA TYR A 348 0.52 -11.48 -8.49
C TYR A 348 -0.79 -10.68 -8.57
N PRO A 349 -1.05 -9.95 -9.67
CA PRO A 349 -2.26 -9.15 -9.79
C PRO A 349 -3.52 -10.03 -9.85
N GLY A 350 -4.37 -9.91 -8.84
CA GLY A 350 -5.64 -10.58 -8.65
C GLY A 350 -6.76 -10.05 -9.56
N GLU A 351 -6.56 -10.11 -10.88
CA GLU A 351 -7.60 -9.78 -11.85
C GLU A 351 -8.56 -10.97 -12.05
N PRO A 352 -9.85 -10.87 -11.69
CA PRO A 352 -10.80 -11.98 -11.84
C PRO A 352 -11.07 -12.37 -13.30
N GLU A 353 -10.89 -11.44 -14.26
CA GLU A 353 -11.02 -11.73 -15.68
C GLU A 353 -9.71 -12.30 -16.24
N ASP A 354 -9.74 -13.58 -16.63
CA ASP A 354 -8.63 -14.29 -17.28
C ASP A 354 -7.40 -14.60 -16.40
N ALA A 355 -7.52 -14.51 -15.07
CA ALA A 355 -6.47 -14.95 -14.14
C ALA A 355 -5.99 -16.40 -14.41
N PRO A 356 -4.66 -16.64 -14.40
CA PRO A 356 -4.10 -17.99 -14.43
C PRO A 356 -4.61 -18.87 -13.27
N GLU A 357 -4.71 -20.19 -13.49
CA GLU A 357 -5.22 -21.13 -12.47
C GLU A 357 -4.42 -21.09 -11.16
N GLU A 358 -3.11 -20.85 -11.23
CA GLU A 358 -2.24 -20.77 -10.05
C GLU A 358 -2.50 -19.53 -9.18
N TYR A 359 -3.04 -18.44 -9.75
CA TYR A 359 -3.34 -17.23 -8.97
C TYR A 359 -4.46 -17.47 -7.96
N TYR A 360 -5.36 -18.42 -8.21
CA TYR A 360 -6.41 -18.79 -7.25
C TYR A 360 -5.89 -19.55 -6.03
N ASP A 361 -4.66 -20.07 -6.09
CA ASP A 361 -3.99 -20.66 -4.92
C ASP A 361 -3.15 -19.61 -4.18
N ILE A 362 -2.75 -18.52 -4.83
CA ILE A 362 -1.78 -17.54 -4.32
C ILE A 362 -2.46 -16.27 -3.79
N VAL A 363 -3.40 -15.69 -4.55
CA VAL A 363 -4.10 -14.42 -4.28
C VAL A 363 -5.64 -14.52 -4.43
N PRO A 364 -6.32 -15.57 -3.94
CA PRO A 364 -7.77 -15.72 -4.05
C PRO A 364 -8.55 -14.61 -3.33
N ASP A 365 -7.98 -14.04 -2.28
CA ASP A 365 -8.45 -12.89 -1.52
C ASP A 365 -8.50 -11.61 -2.37
N ALA A 366 -7.41 -11.27 -3.06
CA ALA A 366 -7.35 -10.11 -3.95
C ALA A 366 -8.32 -10.25 -5.14
N ILE A 367 -8.34 -11.44 -5.77
CA ILE A 367 -9.28 -11.74 -6.88
C ILE A 367 -10.73 -11.53 -6.46
N ALA A 368 -11.11 -12.10 -5.31
CA ALA A 368 -12.47 -11.97 -4.80
C ALA A 368 -12.81 -10.53 -4.41
N THR A 369 -11.84 -9.81 -3.85
CA THR A 369 -12.00 -8.40 -3.47
C THR A 369 -12.27 -7.52 -4.70
N VAL A 370 -11.46 -7.65 -5.76
CA VAL A 370 -11.65 -6.91 -7.01
C VAL A 370 -13.00 -7.23 -7.64
N GLU A 371 -13.36 -8.51 -7.76
CA GLU A 371 -14.66 -8.94 -8.34
C GLU A 371 -15.84 -8.36 -7.56
N PHE A 372 -15.72 -8.31 -6.23
CA PHE A 372 -16.79 -7.85 -5.37
C PHE A 372 -16.93 -6.34 -5.37
N LEU A 373 -15.81 -5.61 -5.26
CA LEU A 373 -15.82 -4.14 -5.18
C LEU A 373 -16.29 -3.48 -6.48
N ARG A 374 -16.00 -4.07 -7.65
CA ARG A 374 -16.52 -3.62 -8.96
C ARG A 374 -18.06 -3.61 -9.06
N GLN A 375 -18.76 -4.23 -8.11
CA GLN A 375 -20.23 -4.20 -8.04
C GLN A 375 -20.78 -2.91 -7.43
N TYR A 376 -19.94 -2.08 -6.81
CA TYR A 376 -20.34 -0.82 -6.21
C TYR A 376 -20.15 0.35 -7.17
N GLU A 377 -21.16 1.21 -7.23
CA GLU A 377 -21.13 2.51 -7.93
C GLU A 377 -21.15 3.64 -6.90
N ASN A 378 -20.82 4.88 -7.31
CA ASN A 378 -20.79 6.07 -6.45
C ASN A 378 -19.85 5.90 -5.25
N VAL A 379 -18.65 5.35 -5.48
CA VAL A 379 -17.60 5.26 -4.48
C VAL A 379 -16.84 6.58 -4.52
N ARG A 380 -16.90 7.35 -3.43
CA ARG A 380 -16.25 8.64 -3.34
C ARG A 380 -14.85 8.57 -2.76
N TYR A 381 -14.70 7.78 -1.70
CA TYR A 381 -13.43 7.53 -1.06
C TYR A 381 -13.19 6.03 -0.93
N LEU A 382 -11.95 5.62 -1.16
CA LEU A 382 -11.40 4.41 -0.58
C LEU A 382 -10.23 4.83 0.31
N VAL A 383 -10.32 4.48 1.59
CA VAL A 383 -9.27 4.77 2.58
C VAL A 383 -8.72 3.45 3.04
N ASP A 384 -7.43 3.25 2.85
CA ASP A 384 -6.72 2.01 3.12
C ASP A 384 -5.80 2.26 4.31
N TYR A 385 -6.16 1.74 5.49
CA TYR A 385 -5.54 2.08 6.76
C TYR A 385 -4.35 1.16 7.04
N HIS A 386 -3.14 1.71 6.93
CA HIS A 386 -1.89 0.99 7.18
C HIS A 386 -1.33 1.33 8.56
N GLN A 387 -0.15 0.87 8.89
CA GLN A 387 0.71 1.49 9.88
C GLN A 387 2.12 1.46 9.31
N MET A 388 2.98 2.38 9.77
CA MET A 388 4.40 2.48 9.42
C MET A 388 5.30 2.29 10.65
N GLY A 389 6.59 2.16 10.40
CA GLY A 389 7.59 2.18 11.47
C GLY A 389 7.86 3.52 12.10
N THR A 390 8.93 3.54 12.89
CA THR A 390 9.46 4.75 13.53
C THR A 390 10.84 5.04 12.98
N ARG A 391 11.20 6.33 12.89
CA ARG A 391 12.50 6.85 12.41
C ARG A 391 13.03 7.90 13.40
N GLU A 392 14.27 8.38 13.23
CA GLU A 392 14.89 9.33 14.19
C GLU A 392 13.99 10.55 14.47
N GLU A 393 13.36 11.10 13.44
CA GLU A 393 12.36 12.17 13.54
C GLU A 393 11.12 11.72 12.76
N PHE A 394 9.94 11.70 13.39
CA PHE A 394 8.72 11.21 12.74
C PHE A 394 7.46 12.05 13.00
N ASP A 395 6.50 11.99 12.08
CA ASP A 395 5.14 12.45 12.32
C ASP A 395 4.26 11.27 12.73
N PHE A 396 3.25 11.51 13.57
CA PHE A 396 2.43 10.43 14.10
C PHE A 396 1.60 9.73 13.00
N VAL A 397 1.06 10.50 12.05
CA VAL A 397 0.31 9.99 10.90
C VAL A 397 0.70 10.74 9.64
N TRP A 398 0.82 10.01 8.53
CA TRP A 398 0.89 10.55 7.18
C TRP A 398 -0.29 10.09 6.34
N ASN A 399 -0.92 10.99 5.59
CA ASN A 399 -1.83 10.58 4.53
C ASN A 399 -1.11 10.59 3.18
N LEU A 400 -1.06 9.43 2.53
CA LEU A 400 -0.43 9.22 1.24
C LEU A 400 -1.43 9.42 0.10
N GLU A 401 -1.01 10.17 -0.92
CA GLU A 401 -1.71 10.30 -2.19
C GLU A 401 -1.47 9.04 -3.05
N ALA A 402 -2.53 8.33 -3.45
CA ALA A 402 -2.41 7.22 -4.40
C ALA A 402 -1.79 7.64 -5.74
N ASN A 403 -1.12 6.70 -6.43
CA ASN A 403 -0.51 6.93 -7.74
C ASN A 403 -1.52 7.23 -8.87
N ALA A 404 -2.81 7.11 -8.57
CA ALA A 404 -3.96 7.39 -9.42
C ALA A 404 -3.92 8.74 -10.17
N GLN A 405 -4.32 8.72 -11.45
CA GLN A 405 -4.80 9.90 -12.18
C GLN A 405 -5.97 10.55 -11.43
N ARG A 406 -5.96 11.87 -11.31
CA ARG A 406 -7.04 12.65 -10.69
C ARG A 406 -7.33 13.90 -11.49
N ASP A 407 -8.62 14.20 -11.62
CA ASP A 407 -9.06 15.49 -12.13
C ASP A 407 -8.91 16.61 -11.07
N HIS A 408 -9.24 17.83 -11.45
CA HIS A 408 -9.15 18.99 -10.55
C HIS A 408 -10.01 18.84 -9.28
N ARG A 409 -11.19 18.22 -9.39
CA ARG A 409 -12.08 18.02 -8.25
C ARG A 409 -11.50 16.97 -7.30
N GLY A 410 -10.92 15.90 -7.80
CA GLY A 410 -10.23 14.86 -7.04
C GLY A 410 -9.08 15.41 -6.19
N VAL A 411 -8.24 16.26 -6.77
CA VAL A 411 -7.15 16.95 -6.04
C VAL A 411 -7.71 17.79 -4.87
N HIS A 412 -8.79 18.53 -5.11
CA HIS A 412 -9.39 19.36 -4.06
C HIS A 412 -10.18 18.57 -3.00
N LEU A 413 -10.73 17.42 -3.36
CA LEU A 413 -11.30 16.47 -2.39
C LEU A 413 -10.23 15.97 -1.42
N LEU A 414 -9.08 15.52 -1.96
CA LEU A 414 -7.95 15.03 -1.18
C LEU A 414 -7.40 16.12 -0.23
N GLU A 415 -7.20 17.34 -0.75
CA GLU A 415 -6.73 18.47 0.05
C GLU A 415 -7.72 18.84 1.17
N GLU A 416 -9.03 18.83 0.91
CA GLU A 416 -10.02 19.12 1.96
C GLU A 416 -10.06 18.03 3.04
N SER A 417 -9.92 16.75 2.68
CA SER A 417 -9.84 15.68 3.66
C SER A 417 -8.63 15.84 4.57
N ASN A 418 -7.45 16.07 4.00
CA ASN A 418 -6.22 16.17 4.78
C ASN A 418 -6.22 17.40 5.68
N VAL A 419 -6.67 18.56 5.20
CA VAL A 419 -6.80 19.77 6.05
C VAL A 419 -7.72 19.51 7.24
N ARG A 420 -8.88 18.87 7.04
CA ARG A 420 -9.81 18.59 8.14
C ARG A 420 -9.31 17.54 9.12
N VAL A 421 -8.61 16.53 8.62
CA VAL A 421 -7.97 15.51 9.47
C VAL A 421 -6.93 16.18 10.37
N GLY A 422 -5.98 16.94 9.80
CA GLY A 422 -4.94 17.61 10.58
C GLY A 422 -5.50 18.59 11.61
N GLU A 423 -6.49 19.41 11.23
CA GLU A 423 -7.16 20.32 12.17
C GLU A 423 -7.86 19.58 13.33
N ARG A 424 -8.44 18.40 13.07
CA ARG A 424 -9.14 17.61 14.09
C ARG A 424 -8.17 16.81 14.97
N MET A 425 -7.09 16.27 14.42
CA MET A 425 -6.02 15.63 15.18
C MET A 425 -5.40 16.59 16.20
N GLU A 426 -5.05 17.81 15.78
CA GLU A 426 -4.51 18.84 16.69
C GLU A 426 -5.54 19.24 17.76
N ALA A 427 -6.83 19.26 17.43
CA ALA A 427 -7.88 19.66 18.37
C ALA A 427 -8.20 18.58 19.42
N GLU A 428 -8.12 17.30 19.06
CA GLU A 428 -8.58 16.18 19.89
C GLU A 428 -7.46 15.42 20.60
N LEU A 429 -6.35 15.17 19.92
CA LEU A 429 -5.16 14.57 20.53
C LEU A 429 -4.35 15.66 21.23
N GLY A 430 -3.85 16.61 20.45
CA GLY A 430 -2.92 17.64 20.90
C GLY A 430 -1.61 17.06 21.47
N PHE A 431 -0.56 17.87 21.53
CA PHE A 431 0.75 17.39 21.99
C PHE A 431 0.85 17.13 23.50
N GLU A 432 0.15 17.91 24.33
CA GLU A 432 0.37 17.91 25.78
C GLU A 432 -0.12 16.61 26.44
N GLY A 433 0.81 15.73 26.81
CA GLY A 433 0.54 14.45 27.47
C GLY A 433 0.60 13.25 26.53
N PHE A 434 0.35 13.47 25.23
CA PHE A 434 0.53 12.47 24.19
C PHE A 434 2.01 12.10 23.98
N GLU A 435 2.89 13.10 23.95
CA GLU A 435 4.35 12.93 23.80
C GLU A 435 4.95 11.97 24.86
N ALA A 436 4.44 11.99 26.10
CA ALA A 436 4.94 11.12 27.16
C ALA A 436 4.52 9.64 26.98
N ASP A 437 3.35 9.39 26.39
CA ASP A 437 2.95 8.02 26.03
C ASP A 437 3.73 7.55 24.78
N VAL A 438 4.06 8.45 23.86
CA VAL A 438 4.96 8.17 22.71
C VAL A 438 6.37 7.81 23.17
N GLU A 439 7.00 8.62 24.03
CA GLU A 439 8.32 8.33 24.62
C GLU A 439 8.33 6.96 25.33
N ARG A 440 7.23 6.65 26.02
CA ARG A 440 7.06 5.36 26.69
C ARG A 440 6.88 4.20 25.71
N ALA A 441 6.16 4.38 24.60
CA ALA A 441 6.03 3.36 23.56
C ALA A 441 7.37 3.08 22.87
N LEU A 442 8.16 4.11 22.60
CA LEU A 442 9.52 3.99 22.07
C LEU A 442 10.43 3.17 23.02
N GLU A 443 10.35 3.39 24.33
CA GLU A 443 11.09 2.60 25.33
C GLU A 443 10.54 1.18 25.48
N ASP A 444 9.22 1.01 25.61
CA ASP A 444 8.58 -0.27 25.91
C ASP A 444 8.60 -1.23 24.71
N TRP A 445 8.48 -0.73 23.46
CA TRP A 445 8.27 -1.57 22.27
C TRP A 445 9.53 -1.71 21.41
N PHE A 446 10.35 -0.66 21.34
CA PHE A 446 11.46 -0.61 20.38
C PHE A 446 12.85 -0.50 21.04
N ASP A 447 12.94 -0.16 22.33
CA ASP A 447 14.21 0.19 23.02
C ASP A 447 14.94 1.38 22.36
N GLU A 448 14.17 2.30 21.71
CA GLU A 448 14.67 3.45 20.95
C GLU A 448 14.17 4.80 21.51
N PRO A 449 14.47 5.15 22.78
CA PRO A 449 13.90 6.33 23.46
C PRO A 449 14.43 7.68 22.96
N ASP A 450 15.38 7.68 22.01
CA ASP A 450 16.03 8.89 21.50
C ASP A 450 15.33 9.45 20.23
N GLN A 451 14.32 8.75 19.68
CA GLN A 451 13.53 9.22 18.53
C GLN A 451 12.53 10.33 18.93
N GLU A 452 12.23 11.25 18.01
CA GLU A 452 11.45 12.46 18.29
C GLU A 452 10.21 12.61 17.39
N LEU A 453 9.05 12.78 18.01
CA LEU A 453 7.80 13.15 17.34
C LEU A 453 7.85 14.64 16.92
N GLN A 454 7.75 14.91 15.62
CA GLN A 454 7.72 16.25 15.04
C GLN A 454 6.30 16.82 14.98
N ASP A 455 5.43 16.22 14.17
CA ASP A 455 4.03 16.63 14.00
C ASP A 455 3.03 15.49 14.23
N LEU A 456 1.76 15.82 14.52
CA LEU A 456 0.71 14.81 14.65
C LEU A 456 0.21 14.30 13.29
N PHE A 457 0.35 15.11 12.24
CA PHE A 457 -0.22 14.84 10.93
C PHE A 457 0.51 15.62 9.84
N ASP A 458 0.93 14.92 8.79
CA ASP A 458 1.27 15.53 7.50
C ASP A 458 0.73 14.66 6.35
N TYR A 459 0.93 15.08 5.10
CA TYR A 459 0.44 14.36 3.93
C TYR A 459 1.25 14.70 2.68
N GLY A 460 1.37 13.78 1.74
CA GLY A 460 2.18 13.92 0.51
C GLY A 460 1.93 12.76 -0.44
N THR A 461 2.73 12.65 -1.50
CA THR A 461 2.79 11.40 -2.27
C THR A 461 3.45 10.28 -1.45
N VAL A 462 3.40 9.05 -1.95
CA VAL A 462 4.10 7.91 -1.31
C VAL A 462 5.60 8.20 -1.20
N ASP A 463 6.19 8.82 -2.23
CA ASP A 463 7.59 9.21 -2.24
C ASP A 463 7.88 10.38 -1.28
N ASP A 464 7.08 11.46 -1.31
CA ASP A 464 7.24 12.62 -0.41
C ASP A 464 7.28 12.26 1.09
N THR A 465 6.72 11.10 1.45
CA THR A 465 6.55 10.63 2.83
C THR A 465 7.45 9.44 3.15
N LEU A 466 7.29 8.33 2.42
CA LEU A 466 7.98 7.07 2.66
C LEU A 466 9.27 6.90 1.84
N GLY A 467 9.50 7.74 0.82
CA GLY A 467 10.72 7.71 0.00
C GLY A 467 10.80 6.56 -1.00
N TYR A 468 9.66 6.00 -1.41
CA TYR A 468 9.58 4.99 -2.47
C TYR A 468 8.23 5.04 -3.18
N ASN A 469 8.07 4.26 -4.25
CA ASN A 469 6.80 4.14 -4.97
C ASN A 469 6.51 2.66 -5.34
N ILE A 470 5.26 2.33 -5.70
CA ILE A 470 4.76 0.95 -5.74
C ILE A 470 3.94 0.67 -7.00
N SER A 471 3.81 -0.61 -7.36
CA SER A 471 2.79 -1.10 -8.28
C SER A 471 1.94 -2.17 -7.62
N GLY A 472 0.71 -2.39 -8.11
CA GLY A 472 -0.16 -3.44 -7.59
C GLY A 472 -0.84 -3.13 -6.26
N GLY A 473 -0.83 -1.89 -5.78
CA GLY A 473 -1.50 -1.49 -4.54
C GLY A 473 -3.03 -1.38 -4.65
N LEU A 474 -3.76 -1.64 -3.55
CA LEU A 474 -5.22 -1.51 -3.50
C LEU A 474 -5.66 -0.08 -3.80
N LEU A 475 -5.00 0.91 -3.17
CA LEU A 475 -5.30 2.33 -3.37
C LEU A 475 -5.14 2.76 -4.83
N ASP A 476 -4.12 2.23 -5.51
CA ASP A 476 -3.80 2.62 -6.88
C ASP A 476 -4.86 2.07 -7.82
N TRP A 477 -5.29 0.82 -7.60
CA TRP A 477 -6.40 0.21 -8.33
C TRP A 477 -7.72 0.92 -8.07
N ALA A 478 -8.02 1.25 -6.82
CA ALA A 478 -9.26 1.91 -6.46
C ALA A 478 -9.38 3.32 -7.06
N GLY A 479 -8.26 4.05 -7.17
CA GLY A 479 -8.23 5.38 -7.75
C GLY A 479 -8.30 5.42 -9.28
N GLN A 480 -8.15 4.28 -9.97
CA GLN A 480 -8.23 4.23 -11.43
C GLN A 480 -9.67 4.46 -11.93
N PRO A 481 -9.83 5.00 -13.15
CA PRO A 481 -11.14 5.13 -13.79
C PRO A 481 -11.92 3.82 -13.86
N LEU A 482 -13.24 3.91 -13.82
CA LEU A 482 -14.13 2.76 -13.95
C LEU A 482 -13.94 1.99 -15.27
N GLU A 483 -13.57 2.69 -16.34
CA GLU A 483 -13.35 2.08 -17.66
C GLU A 483 -12.08 1.23 -17.73
N ASP A 484 -11.10 1.52 -16.88
CA ASP A 484 -9.88 0.71 -16.71
C ASP A 484 -10.06 -0.41 -15.67
N GLY A 485 -11.23 -0.46 -15.02
CA GLY A 485 -11.61 -1.48 -14.07
C GLY A 485 -11.33 -1.15 -12.60
N GLY A 486 -11.00 0.11 -12.29
CA GLY A 486 -10.90 0.67 -10.94
C GLY A 486 -12.26 1.08 -10.35
N LEU A 487 -12.27 2.01 -9.39
CA LEU A 487 -13.47 2.51 -8.71
C LEU A 487 -13.75 4.00 -8.92
N ASP A 488 -12.86 4.74 -9.60
CA ASP A 488 -12.90 6.22 -9.74
C ASP A 488 -13.00 6.94 -8.38
N ALA A 489 -12.39 6.33 -7.35
CA ALA A 489 -12.45 6.82 -5.99
C ALA A 489 -11.30 7.80 -5.70
N VAL A 490 -11.52 8.77 -4.82
CA VAL A 490 -10.41 9.47 -4.18
C VAL A 490 -9.76 8.51 -3.18
N ALA A 491 -8.70 7.84 -3.60
CA ALA A 491 -7.98 6.87 -2.79
C ALA A 491 -6.89 7.55 -1.92
N VAL A 492 -6.83 7.17 -0.64
CA VAL A 492 -5.90 7.70 0.37
C VAL A 492 -5.38 6.55 1.24
N VAL A 493 -4.10 6.57 1.59
CA VAL A 493 -3.52 5.65 2.58
C VAL A 493 -3.05 6.42 3.81
N PRO A 494 -3.72 6.28 4.96
CA PRO A 494 -3.15 6.73 6.21
C PRO A 494 -2.08 5.74 6.71
N GLU A 495 -0.87 6.25 6.89
CA GLU A 495 0.26 5.59 7.53
C GLU A 495 0.45 6.14 8.94
N MET A 496 0.15 5.34 9.96
CA MET A 496 0.37 5.71 11.36
C MET A 496 1.54 4.94 11.94
N VAL A 497 2.40 5.60 12.71
CA VAL A 497 3.58 4.95 13.30
C VAL A 497 3.24 3.75 14.21
N PHE A 498 4.30 3.01 14.57
CA PHE A 498 4.29 1.86 15.47
C PHE A 498 3.69 0.57 14.90
N ALA A 499 3.76 0.35 13.60
CA ALA A 499 3.51 -0.97 13.03
C ALA A 499 4.45 -2.02 13.60
N GLY A 500 3.95 -3.24 13.82
CA GLY A 500 4.73 -4.33 14.44
C GLY A 500 5.12 -4.08 15.91
N GLY A 501 5.08 -2.83 16.37
CA GLY A 501 5.25 -2.47 17.77
C GLY A 501 4.14 -3.08 18.62
N GLY A 502 4.54 -3.79 19.67
CA GLY A 502 3.60 -4.42 20.57
C GLY A 502 2.85 -5.60 19.93
N GLU A 503 3.57 -6.67 19.57
CA GLU A 503 2.95 -8.00 19.44
C GLU A 503 2.10 -8.36 20.67
N GLU A 504 2.50 -7.81 21.82
CA GLU A 504 1.70 -7.75 23.03
C GLU A 504 0.78 -6.51 23.05
N TRP A 505 -0.39 -6.64 23.66
CA TRP A 505 -1.36 -5.55 23.74
C TRP A 505 -1.00 -4.48 24.80
N TYR A 506 -0.90 -3.22 24.38
CA TYR A 506 -0.53 -2.08 25.23
C TYR A 506 -1.59 -0.96 25.22
N PRO A 507 -2.63 -1.02 26.08
CA PRO A 507 -3.81 -0.17 25.95
C PRO A 507 -3.54 1.34 26.10
N TYR A 508 -2.45 1.73 26.79
CA TYR A 508 -2.13 3.15 27.01
C TYR A 508 -1.79 3.91 25.72
N MET A 509 -1.20 3.21 24.74
CA MET A 509 -0.86 3.79 23.44
C MET A 509 -1.94 3.52 22.40
N HIS A 510 -2.54 2.31 22.39
CA HIS A 510 -3.61 1.98 21.45
C HIS A 510 -4.83 2.90 21.56
N ARG A 511 -5.07 3.57 22.70
CA ARG A 511 -6.19 4.52 22.83
C ARG A 511 -5.99 5.75 21.94
N HIS A 512 -4.72 6.13 21.71
CA HIS A 512 -4.35 7.23 20.84
C HIS A 512 -4.36 6.79 19.38
N LEU A 513 -3.86 5.58 19.09
CA LEU A 513 -3.94 4.97 17.75
C LEU A 513 -5.40 4.86 17.27
N GLU A 514 -6.29 4.35 18.13
CA GLU A 514 -7.73 4.28 17.86
C GLU A 514 -8.35 5.65 17.64
N THR A 515 -7.99 6.62 18.48
CA THR A 515 -8.52 7.98 18.34
C THR A 515 -8.09 8.64 17.02
N ALA A 516 -6.83 8.47 16.62
CA ALA A 516 -6.32 9.02 15.37
C ALA A 516 -7.06 8.48 14.14
N TYR A 517 -7.26 7.16 14.06
CA TYR A 517 -8.01 6.55 12.94
C TYR A 517 -9.50 6.82 13.02
N ARG A 518 -10.08 6.93 14.22
CA ARG A 518 -11.48 7.34 14.36
C ARG A 518 -11.70 8.74 13.80
N ILE A 519 -10.82 9.69 14.12
CA ILE A 519 -10.87 11.06 13.56
C ILE A 519 -10.90 11.05 12.03
N GLN A 520 -10.06 10.22 11.41
CA GLN A 520 -10.03 10.08 9.95
C GLN A 520 -11.32 9.50 9.40
N MET A 521 -11.77 8.35 9.92
CA MET A 521 -13.02 7.71 9.51
C MET A 521 -14.22 8.65 9.65
N GLU A 522 -14.25 9.48 10.68
CA GLU A 522 -15.28 10.51 10.88
C GLU A 522 -15.22 11.61 9.81
N VAL A 523 -14.04 12.16 9.52
CA VAL A 523 -13.85 13.20 8.51
C VAL A 523 -14.21 12.69 7.11
N PHE A 524 -13.78 11.48 6.74
CA PHE A 524 -14.12 10.88 5.45
C PHE A 524 -15.62 10.57 5.33
N ALA A 525 -16.30 10.17 6.40
CA ALA A 525 -17.75 10.00 6.41
C ALA A 525 -18.47 11.34 6.18
N GLU A 526 -18.02 12.40 6.87
CA GLU A 526 -18.55 13.76 6.69
C GLU A 526 -18.36 14.28 5.26
N LEU A 527 -17.18 14.08 4.67
CA LEU A 527 -16.89 14.52 3.31
C LEU A 527 -17.55 13.67 2.24
N THR A 528 -17.86 12.40 2.52
CA THR A 528 -18.70 11.57 1.65
C THR A 528 -20.12 12.14 1.57
N ALA A 529 -20.64 12.67 2.69
CA ALA A 529 -21.96 13.28 2.74
C ALA A 529 -22.00 14.72 2.19
N ALA A 530 -20.86 15.41 2.15
CA ALA A 530 -20.76 16.81 1.74
C ALA A 530 -20.65 16.97 0.22
N ASP A 531 -21.12 18.11 -0.29
CA ASP A 531 -20.89 18.51 -1.68
C ASP A 531 -19.57 19.28 -1.76
N VAL A 532 -18.55 18.70 -2.38
CA VAL A 532 -17.25 19.35 -2.59
C VAL A 532 -17.05 19.54 -4.08
N ASP A 533 -16.76 20.78 -4.44
CA ASP A 533 -16.59 21.24 -5.82
C ASP A 533 -15.36 22.15 -5.91
N ALA A 534 -14.82 22.30 -7.11
CA ALA A 534 -13.65 23.13 -7.34
C ALA A 534 -13.68 23.82 -8.71
N THR A 535 -13.13 25.04 -8.78
CA THR A 535 -13.04 25.80 -10.01
C THR A 535 -11.69 26.47 -10.17
N VAL A 536 -11.30 26.73 -11.41
CA VAL A 536 -10.11 27.51 -11.77
C VAL A 536 -10.53 28.85 -12.36
N HIS A 537 -9.93 29.92 -11.85
CA HIS A 537 -10.10 31.28 -12.37
C HIS A 537 -8.79 31.82 -12.92
N THR A 538 -8.70 32.04 -14.23
CA THR A 538 -7.49 32.58 -14.88
C THR A 538 -7.47 34.10 -14.95
N GLY A 539 -8.54 34.76 -14.46
CA GLY A 539 -8.71 36.21 -14.56
C GLY A 539 -9.12 36.66 -15.98
N GLY A 540 -9.80 35.77 -16.72
CA GLY A 540 -10.21 35.98 -18.11
C GLY A 540 -9.09 35.83 -19.13
N ARG A 541 -8.10 34.99 -18.82
CA ARG A 541 -6.92 34.74 -19.67
C ARG A 541 -7.06 33.40 -20.38
N ASP A 542 -7.10 33.42 -21.71
CA ASP A 542 -7.29 32.22 -22.51
C ASP A 542 -6.00 31.39 -22.57
N VAL A 543 -6.11 30.07 -22.45
CA VAL A 543 -4.98 29.13 -22.47
C VAL A 543 -5.06 28.26 -23.72
N ALA A 544 -3.91 28.05 -24.36
CA ALA A 544 -3.75 27.04 -25.39
C ALA A 544 -2.66 26.04 -25.00
N TYR A 545 -2.81 24.78 -25.39
CA TYR A 545 -1.76 23.77 -25.27
C TYR A 545 -1.53 23.12 -26.65
N VAL A 546 -0.31 22.65 -26.90
CA VAL A 546 0.03 22.00 -28.17
C VAL A 546 -0.23 20.51 -28.05
N ASP A 547 -1.22 20.03 -28.81
CA ASP A 547 -1.62 18.62 -28.88
C ASP A 547 -1.07 17.97 -30.15
N SER A 548 -0.61 16.73 -30.03
CA SER A 548 0.04 15.99 -31.12
C SER A 548 0.01 14.49 -30.88
N ASP A 549 -0.32 13.73 -31.93
CA ASP A 549 -0.25 12.26 -31.96
C ASP A 549 1.17 11.69 -31.64
N GLU A 550 2.21 12.53 -31.60
CA GLU A 550 3.59 12.13 -31.21
C GLU A 550 3.72 11.93 -29.69
N LEU A 551 2.84 12.55 -28.90
CA LEU A 551 2.74 12.37 -27.44
C LEU A 551 1.90 11.15 -27.07
N THR A 552 1.05 10.68 -27.98
CA THR A 552 0.15 9.56 -27.73
C THR A 552 0.90 8.23 -27.74
N ARG A 553 0.53 7.34 -26.83
CA ARG A 553 0.96 5.93 -26.79
C ARG A 553 -0.27 5.05 -26.78
N SER A 554 -0.33 4.07 -27.67
CA SER A 554 -1.45 3.14 -27.72
C SER A 554 -0.97 1.70 -27.65
N SER A 555 -1.80 0.83 -27.07
CA SER A 555 -1.61 -0.62 -27.18
C SER A 555 -1.48 -1.10 -28.63
N ALA A 556 -2.04 -0.35 -29.60
CA ALA A 556 -1.86 -0.61 -31.02
C ALA A 556 -0.41 -0.40 -31.52
N ASP A 557 0.45 0.27 -30.77
CA ASP A 557 1.88 0.48 -31.10
C ASP A 557 2.77 -0.72 -30.72
N LEU A 558 2.25 -1.63 -29.89
CA LEU A 558 2.99 -2.78 -29.35
C LEU A 558 3.18 -3.88 -30.39
N THR A 559 4.27 -4.62 -30.31
CA THR A 559 4.66 -5.66 -31.31
C THR A 559 3.81 -6.94 -31.21
N HIS A 560 3.23 -7.21 -30.04
CA HIS A 560 2.44 -8.40 -29.75
C HIS A 560 0.92 -8.19 -29.96
N THR A 561 0.46 -6.99 -30.33
CA THR A 561 -0.97 -6.71 -30.56
C THR A 561 -1.35 -6.77 -32.05
N ASP A 562 -2.64 -7.02 -32.32
CA ASP A 562 -3.19 -7.22 -33.67
C ASP A 562 -3.09 -6.00 -34.60
N GLU A 563 -2.90 -4.80 -34.05
CA GLU A 563 -2.89 -3.52 -34.77
C GLU A 563 -1.50 -2.88 -34.93
N SER A 564 -0.44 -3.63 -34.58
CA SER A 564 0.96 -3.18 -34.54
C SER A 564 1.49 -2.49 -35.82
N PRO A 565 2.29 -1.40 -35.72
CA PRO A 565 2.96 -0.77 -36.85
C PRO A 565 3.86 -1.78 -37.58
N ASP A 566 3.74 -1.83 -38.92
CA ASP A 566 4.41 -2.80 -39.82
C ASP A 566 3.75 -4.19 -40.01
N HIS A 567 2.59 -4.45 -39.40
CA HIS A 567 1.81 -5.66 -39.64
C HIS A 567 0.63 -5.47 -40.63
N GLU A 568 0.45 -6.43 -41.57
CA GLU A 568 -0.78 -6.53 -42.37
C GLU A 568 -1.88 -7.13 -41.45
N GLU A 569 -3.08 -6.51 -41.38
CA GLU A 569 -4.27 -6.99 -40.61
C GLU A 569 -4.20 -8.50 -40.29
N GLY A 570 -3.83 -8.85 -39.05
CA GLY A 570 -3.58 -10.21 -38.61
C GLY A 570 -3.12 -10.27 -37.16
N PRO A 571 -3.17 -11.44 -36.50
CA PRO A 571 -2.80 -11.55 -35.10
C PRO A 571 -1.34 -11.14 -34.89
N GLY A 572 -1.06 -10.49 -33.75
CA GLY A 572 0.30 -10.20 -33.28
C GLY A 572 1.22 -11.43 -33.38
N HIS A 573 2.53 -11.23 -33.45
CA HIS A 573 3.46 -12.36 -33.47
C HIS A 573 3.80 -12.81 -32.06
N GLU A 574 3.66 -14.11 -31.80
CA GLU A 574 4.18 -14.76 -30.59
C GLU A 574 5.63 -14.33 -30.40
N THR A 575 5.89 -13.63 -29.28
CA THR A 575 7.23 -13.22 -28.88
C THR A 575 7.74 -14.28 -27.92
N PRO A 576 8.67 -15.17 -28.32
CA PRO A 576 9.14 -16.21 -27.42
C PRO A 576 9.86 -15.57 -26.24
N VAL A 577 9.32 -15.76 -25.04
CA VAL A 577 9.93 -15.34 -23.78
C VAL A 577 10.45 -16.59 -23.04
N GLU A 578 11.61 -16.47 -22.42
CA GLU A 578 12.09 -17.44 -21.44
C GLU A 578 12.09 -16.78 -20.06
N ILE A 579 11.39 -17.38 -19.10
CA ILE A 579 11.24 -16.87 -17.75
C ILE A 579 11.96 -17.83 -16.81
N THR A 580 12.87 -17.28 -16.01
CA THR A 580 13.50 -18.01 -14.91
C THR A 580 13.02 -17.39 -13.59
N ARG A 581 12.44 -18.22 -12.73
CA ARG A 581 12.12 -17.87 -11.34
C ARG A 581 13.00 -18.73 -10.42
N GLU A 582 13.79 -18.09 -9.57
CA GLU A 582 14.64 -18.76 -8.57
C GLU A 582 14.39 -18.14 -7.19
N GLN A 583 14.02 -18.98 -6.22
CA GLN A 583 13.92 -18.60 -4.81
C GLN A 583 15.00 -19.34 -4.05
N ALA A 584 15.77 -18.63 -3.22
CA ALA A 584 16.86 -19.21 -2.45
C ALA A 584 17.08 -18.52 -1.11
N GLU A 585 17.34 -19.34 -0.10
CA GLU A 585 17.88 -18.96 1.20
C GLU A 585 19.36 -18.55 1.08
N VAL A 586 19.72 -17.36 1.58
CA VAL A 586 21.08 -16.80 1.56
C VAL A 586 21.58 -16.56 2.98
N LEU A 587 22.52 -17.42 3.42
CA LEU A 587 23.14 -17.34 4.75
C LEU A 587 24.36 -16.41 4.79
N PRO A 588 24.69 -15.77 5.92
CA PRO A 588 25.80 -14.83 6.00
C PRO A 588 27.19 -15.45 5.81
N GLY A 589 28.09 -14.69 5.17
CA GLY A 589 29.52 -15.01 5.05
C GLY A 589 29.97 -15.41 3.64
N PHE A 590 31.10 -16.13 3.53
CA PHE A 590 31.78 -16.37 2.23
C PHE A 590 30.96 -17.19 1.21
N ASP A 591 30.01 -17.99 1.68
CA ASP A 591 29.08 -18.76 0.85
C ASP A 591 27.69 -18.06 0.72
N GLY A 592 27.52 -16.87 1.30
CA GLY A 592 26.30 -16.05 1.32
C GLY A 592 26.07 -15.25 0.07
N ARG A 593 25.87 -15.96 -1.04
CA ARG A 593 25.58 -15.32 -2.31
C ARG A 593 24.75 -16.21 -3.24
N LEU A 594 23.80 -15.58 -3.90
CA LEU A 594 23.09 -16.12 -5.07
C LEU A 594 23.79 -15.60 -6.33
N GLU A 595 24.05 -16.48 -7.29
CA GLU A 595 24.70 -16.13 -8.56
C GLU A 595 23.76 -16.43 -9.72
N GLU A 596 23.28 -15.38 -10.37
CA GLU A 596 22.41 -15.50 -11.54
C GLU A 596 23.14 -15.13 -12.83
N THR A 597 22.77 -15.80 -13.93
CA THR A 597 23.36 -15.52 -15.24
C THR A 597 22.38 -14.75 -16.10
N VAL A 598 22.68 -13.49 -16.33
CA VAL A 598 21.97 -12.60 -17.25
C VAL A 598 22.52 -12.80 -18.67
N HIS A 599 21.62 -12.96 -19.62
CA HIS A 599 21.91 -13.16 -21.04
C HIS A 599 21.79 -11.83 -21.80
N PRO A 600 22.42 -11.69 -22.98
CA PRO A 600 22.25 -10.49 -23.81
C PRO A 600 20.83 -10.29 -24.37
N GLN A 601 19.91 -11.22 -24.10
CA GLN A 601 18.49 -11.14 -24.43
C GLN A 601 17.65 -10.80 -23.19
N THR A 602 18.26 -10.70 -22.01
CA THR A 602 17.55 -10.36 -20.78
C THR A 602 17.10 -8.91 -20.84
N ARG A 603 15.80 -8.71 -20.61
CA ARG A 603 15.15 -7.40 -20.59
C ARG A 603 14.83 -6.92 -19.18
N CYS A 604 14.69 -7.86 -18.26
CA CYS A 604 14.32 -7.60 -16.89
C CYS A 604 15.06 -8.58 -15.97
N LEU A 605 15.60 -8.03 -14.89
CA LEU A 605 16.02 -8.74 -13.68
C LEU A 605 15.27 -8.09 -12.52
N SER A 606 14.30 -8.78 -11.92
CA SER A 606 13.67 -8.35 -10.67
C SER A 606 14.18 -9.22 -9.53
N VAL A 607 14.56 -8.59 -8.42
CA VAL A 607 15.08 -9.24 -7.21
C VAL A 607 14.25 -8.77 -6.03
N HIS A 608 13.61 -9.71 -5.33
CA HIS A 608 12.92 -9.45 -4.08
C HIS A 608 13.69 -10.10 -2.92
N VAL A 609 13.92 -9.33 -1.86
CA VAL A 609 14.65 -9.76 -0.66
C VAL A 609 13.72 -9.74 0.54
N GLU A 610 13.50 -10.91 1.14
CA GLU A 610 12.73 -11.07 2.38
C GLU A 610 13.69 -11.46 3.51
N PRO A 611 14.06 -10.55 4.41
CA PRO A 611 14.88 -10.87 5.56
C PRO A 611 14.09 -11.66 6.62
N ASP A 612 14.71 -12.67 7.25
CA ASP A 612 14.15 -13.31 8.45
C ASP A 612 14.23 -12.35 9.65
N ASP A 613 13.44 -12.58 10.70
CA ASP A 613 13.33 -11.67 11.86
C ASP A 613 14.65 -11.45 12.62
N ASP A 614 15.58 -12.42 12.59
CA ASP A 614 16.91 -12.30 13.20
C ASP A 614 18.00 -11.81 12.24
N ALA A 615 17.62 -11.49 10.99
CA ALA A 615 18.52 -11.01 9.97
C ALA A 615 18.95 -9.58 10.25
N ALA A 616 20.26 -9.35 10.26
CA ALA A 616 20.84 -8.03 10.38
C ALA A 616 22.11 -7.97 9.55
N GLY A 617 22.23 -7.01 8.65
CA GLY A 617 23.38 -6.91 7.76
C GLY A 617 23.08 -6.18 6.47
N VAL A 618 23.93 -6.36 5.48
CA VAL A 618 23.82 -5.67 4.21
C VAL A 618 23.64 -6.66 3.08
N VAL A 619 22.63 -6.43 2.25
CA VAL A 619 22.47 -7.07 0.94
C VAL A 619 23.05 -6.18 -0.14
N GLU A 620 23.90 -6.74 -1.00
CA GLU A 620 24.47 -6.05 -2.16
C GLU A 620 24.10 -6.79 -3.45
N ILE A 621 23.50 -6.10 -4.41
CA ILE A 621 23.34 -6.59 -5.78
C ILE A 621 24.52 -6.09 -6.60
N VAL A 622 25.31 -7.03 -7.12
CA VAL A 622 26.57 -6.74 -7.81
C VAL A 622 26.50 -7.15 -9.27
N ASN A 623 26.78 -6.17 -10.13
CA ASN A 623 26.77 -6.36 -11.57
C ASN A 623 27.98 -7.19 -12.07
N PRO A 624 28.01 -7.61 -13.35
CA PRO A 624 29.10 -8.41 -13.91
C PRO A 624 30.48 -7.72 -13.93
N ASN A 625 30.52 -6.38 -13.82
CA ASN A 625 31.76 -5.61 -13.71
C ASN A 625 32.33 -5.62 -12.29
N GLY A 626 31.56 -6.11 -11.31
CA GLY A 626 31.92 -6.15 -9.90
C GLY A 626 31.57 -4.86 -9.14
N GLU A 627 30.70 -4.02 -9.71
CA GLU A 627 30.16 -2.82 -9.07
C GLU A 627 28.88 -3.17 -8.32
N VAL A 628 28.72 -2.65 -7.12
CA VAL A 628 27.46 -2.72 -6.36
C VAL A 628 26.52 -1.72 -7.00
N VAL A 629 25.38 -2.16 -7.53
CA VAL A 629 24.40 -1.29 -8.18
C VAL A 629 23.19 -1.02 -7.28
N ARG A 630 22.91 -1.92 -6.33
CA ARG A 630 21.93 -1.72 -5.26
C ARG A 630 22.49 -2.24 -3.95
N LYS A 631 22.13 -1.57 -2.86
CA LYS A 631 22.52 -1.92 -1.50
C LYS A 631 21.30 -1.75 -0.60
N LEU A 632 21.01 -2.78 0.20
CA LEU A 632 19.99 -2.77 1.23
C LEU A 632 20.67 -3.02 2.57
N ASP A 633 20.43 -2.17 3.55
CA ASP A 633 20.86 -2.43 4.92
C ASP A 633 19.67 -2.99 5.70
N VAL A 634 19.68 -4.30 5.92
CA VAL A 634 18.66 -5.02 6.70
C VAL A 634 18.58 -4.50 8.13
N GLY A 635 19.68 -3.94 8.67
CA GLY A 635 19.65 -3.31 9.99
C GLY A 635 18.98 -1.93 9.99
N GLU A 636 18.96 -1.24 8.84
CA GLU A 636 18.23 0.03 8.66
C GLU A 636 16.76 -0.20 8.32
N LEU A 637 16.37 -1.40 7.86
CA LEU A 637 14.96 -1.80 7.72
C LEU A 637 14.21 -1.84 9.06
N GLY A 638 14.93 -1.81 10.19
CA GLY A 638 14.39 -1.82 11.55
C GLY A 638 13.55 -3.06 11.88
N HIS A 639 13.36 -3.33 13.18
CA HIS A 639 12.26 -4.21 13.61
C HIS A 639 10.89 -3.50 13.50
N SER A 640 10.91 -2.21 13.14
CA SER A 640 9.78 -1.29 13.14
C SER A 640 9.35 -0.83 11.75
N GLU A 641 10.19 -0.77 10.71
CA GLU A 641 9.73 -0.30 9.39
C GLU A 641 8.98 -1.41 8.65
N CYS A 642 7.71 -1.52 8.99
CA CYS A 642 6.80 -2.47 8.38
C CYS A 642 6.59 -2.28 6.87
N CYS A 643 7.11 -1.20 6.27
CA CYS A 643 6.96 -0.81 4.86
C CYS A 643 7.89 -1.63 3.92
N HIS A 644 7.91 -2.96 4.08
CA HIS A 644 8.77 -3.92 3.38
C HIS A 644 8.49 -4.09 1.88
N SER A 645 8.23 -3.04 1.10
CA SER A 645 8.00 -3.25 -0.34
C SER A 645 8.39 -2.09 -1.27
N GLY A 646 9.30 -1.22 -0.82
CA GLY A 646 10.06 -0.32 -1.70
C GLY A 646 11.55 -0.65 -1.74
N ASN A 647 12.16 -0.85 -0.57
CA ASN A 647 13.62 -1.03 -0.47
C ASN A 647 14.10 -2.49 -0.57
N THR A 648 13.18 -3.45 -0.64
CA THR A 648 13.46 -4.90 -0.72
C THR A 648 13.25 -5.47 -2.11
N GLU A 649 12.54 -4.74 -2.97
CA GLU A 649 12.26 -5.05 -4.36
C GLU A 649 13.22 -4.24 -5.23
N PHE A 650 13.85 -4.88 -6.21
CA PHE A 650 14.78 -4.22 -7.11
C PHE A 650 14.48 -4.63 -8.52
N TYR A 651 13.99 -3.68 -9.32
CA TYR A 651 13.85 -3.85 -10.74
C TYR A 651 15.07 -3.31 -11.48
N ILE A 652 15.61 -4.08 -12.43
CA ILE A 652 16.69 -3.64 -13.31
C ILE A 652 16.30 -3.91 -14.76
N SER A 653 16.18 -2.83 -15.54
CA SER A 653 15.89 -2.87 -16.97
C SER A 653 17.15 -3.14 -17.80
N ASP A 654 17.01 -3.91 -18.89
CA ASP A 654 18.09 -4.26 -19.83
C ASP A 654 19.47 -4.54 -19.15
N PRO A 655 19.52 -5.43 -18.13
CA PRO A 655 20.69 -5.60 -17.28
C PRO A 655 21.91 -6.06 -18.09
N PRO A 656 23.12 -5.50 -17.85
CA PRO A 656 24.34 -5.96 -18.50
C PRO A 656 24.56 -7.48 -18.48
N GLU A 657 24.94 -8.05 -19.63
CA GLU A 657 25.20 -9.49 -19.76
C GLU A 657 26.31 -9.97 -18.81
N GLY A 658 26.11 -11.12 -18.17
CA GLY A 658 27.11 -11.75 -17.32
C GLY A 658 26.54 -12.32 -16.02
N THR A 659 27.43 -12.56 -15.06
CA THR A 659 27.05 -13.11 -13.76
C THR A 659 26.75 -11.97 -12.80
N TRP A 660 25.51 -11.91 -12.35
CA TRP A 660 25.04 -11.07 -11.27
C TRP A 660 25.17 -11.82 -9.95
N VAL A 661 25.47 -11.08 -8.89
CA VAL A 661 25.69 -11.66 -7.57
C VAL A 661 24.88 -10.89 -6.55
N ILE A 662 23.90 -11.53 -5.93
CA ILE A 662 23.25 -11.02 -4.71
C ILE A 662 24.05 -11.55 -3.53
N LYS A 663 24.57 -10.68 -2.67
CA LYS A 663 25.38 -11.04 -1.51
C LYS A 663 24.71 -10.59 -0.24
N PHE A 664 24.83 -11.39 0.82
CA PHE A 664 24.45 -10.99 2.16
C PHE A 664 25.66 -11.06 3.11
N ASP A 665 25.98 -9.93 3.74
CA ASP A 665 26.98 -9.83 4.81
C ASP A 665 26.30 -9.38 6.11
N GLY A 666 26.07 -10.33 7.02
CA GLY A 666 25.25 -10.10 8.21
C GLY A 666 25.27 -11.23 9.23
N ASP A 667 24.24 -11.25 10.05
CA ASP A 667 23.77 -12.34 10.91
C ASP A 667 22.32 -12.70 10.48
N GLY A 668 21.80 -13.86 10.89
CA GLY A 668 20.48 -14.36 10.47
C GLY A 668 20.47 -14.97 9.06
N GLU A 669 19.32 -14.97 8.40
CA GLU A 669 19.08 -15.54 7.08
C GLU A 669 18.17 -14.63 6.26
N ILE A 670 18.33 -14.62 4.94
CA ILE A 670 17.41 -13.90 4.05
C ILE A 670 16.92 -14.86 2.96
N THR A 671 15.67 -14.70 2.55
CA THR A 671 15.13 -15.30 1.35
C THR A 671 15.25 -14.32 0.19
N VAL A 672 15.73 -14.78 -0.96
CA VAL A 672 15.82 -13.98 -2.18
C VAL A 672 15.03 -14.66 -3.28
N GLU A 673 14.09 -13.95 -3.87
CA GLU A 673 13.41 -14.33 -5.11
C GLU A 673 13.97 -13.53 -6.28
N VAL A 674 14.23 -14.21 -7.39
CA VAL A 674 14.76 -13.62 -8.61
C VAL A 674 13.93 -14.03 -9.80
N VAL A 675 13.49 -13.04 -10.58
CA VAL A 675 12.82 -13.23 -11.87
C VAL A 675 13.68 -12.63 -12.98
N ILE A 676 14.02 -13.48 -13.96
CA ILE A 676 14.74 -13.10 -15.17
C ILE A 676 13.85 -13.35 -16.37
N ILE A 677 13.70 -12.32 -17.21
CA ILE A 677 12.91 -12.38 -18.44
C ILE A 677 13.82 -12.15 -19.64
N ASP A 678 13.98 -13.18 -20.46
CA ASP A 678 14.70 -13.13 -21.73
C ASP A 678 13.74 -12.96 -22.91
N SER A 679 13.94 -11.92 -23.74
CA SER A 679 13.18 -11.65 -24.95
C SER A 679 14.03 -11.02 -26.05
N ASP A 680 13.82 -11.47 -27.30
CA ASP A 680 14.42 -10.84 -28.50
C ASP A 680 13.67 -9.58 -28.96
N ASP A 681 12.48 -9.32 -28.42
CA ASP A 681 11.67 -8.13 -28.72
C ASP A 681 12.01 -6.97 -27.76
N GLY A 682 11.57 -5.77 -28.11
CA GLY A 682 11.66 -4.58 -27.24
C GLY A 682 10.43 -4.42 -26.34
N HIS A 683 9.28 -4.99 -26.72
CA HIS A 683 8.09 -4.98 -25.88
C HIS A 683 7.89 -6.37 -25.25
N LEU A 684 7.73 -6.39 -23.93
CA LEU A 684 7.41 -7.61 -23.20
C LEU A 684 5.93 -7.98 -23.42
N ASP A 685 5.66 -9.25 -23.74
CA ASP A 685 4.31 -9.77 -23.93
C ASP A 685 3.76 -10.30 -22.59
N PRO A 686 2.79 -9.63 -21.96
CA PRO A 686 2.26 -10.05 -20.67
C PRO A 686 1.53 -11.40 -20.72
N GLU A 687 1.02 -11.84 -21.88
CA GLU A 687 0.32 -13.13 -22.00
C GLU A 687 1.30 -14.29 -21.78
N GLU A 688 2.51 -14.17 -22.33
CA GLU A 688 3.57 -15.18 -22.15
C GLU A 688 4.22 -15.10 -20.77
N ILE A 689 4.20 -13.92 -20.11
CA ILE A 689 4.91 -13.67 -18.84
C ILE A 689 4.05 -13.91 -17.60
N MET A 690 2.87 -13.29 -17.56
CA MET A 690 1.94 -13.31 -16.43
C MET A 690 0.63 -14.03 -16.77
N GLY A 691 0.37 -14.36 -18.04
CA GLY A 691 -0.86 -15.02 -18.46
C GLY A 691 -2.04 -14.07 -18.74
N PHE A 692 -1.79 -12.75 -18.74
CA PHE A 692 -2.82 -11.74 -19.03
C PHE A 692 -2.62 -11.13 -20.42
N TYR A 693 -3.72 -10.94 -21.16
CA TYR A 693 -3.68 -10.16 -22.39
C TYR A 693 -3.43 -8.68 -22.10
N GLN A 694 -2.72 -8.02 -23.01
CA GLN A 694 -2.60 -6.56 -23.02
C GLN A 694 -3.97 -5.92 -23.30
N ARG A 695 -4.50 -5.15 -22.34
CA ARG A 695 -5.71 -4.34 -22.53
C ARG A 695 -5.48 -3.21 -23.51
N GLU A 696 -6.54 -2.83 -24.22
CA GLU A 696 -6.52 -1.73 -25.17
C GLU A 696 -6.43 -0.39 -24.42
N TYR A 697 -5.53 0.50 -24.84
CA TYR A 697 -5.42 1.86 -24.29
C TYR A 697 -4.91 2.86 -25.33
N SER A 698 -5.09 4.15 -25.03
CA SER A 698 -4.56 5.28 -25.79
C SER A 698 -4.27 6.43 -24.83
N ALA A 699 -3.06 6.50 -24.29
CA ALA A 699 -2.63 7.49 -23.32
C ALA A 699 -2.06 8.75 -23.99
N ASN A 700 -2.54 9.94 -23.62
CA ASN A 700 -2.01 11.24 -24.03
C ASN A 700 -1.93 12.20 -22.83
N PRO A 701 -0.73 12.66 -22.43
CA PRO A 701 -0.57 13.55 -21.27
C PRO A 701 -1.28 14.91 -21.42
N MET A 702 -1.65 15.31 -22.63
CA MET A 702 -2.42 16.55 -22.84
C MET A 702 -3.90 16.43 -22.46
N GLU A 703 -4.39 15.23 -22.13
CA GLU A 703 -5.72 15.04 -21.55
C GLU A 703 -5.88 15.82 -20.24
N PHE A 704 -4.80 16.03 -19.48
CA PHE A 704 -4.78 16.92 -18.30
C PHE A 704 -5.43 18.29 -18.58
N PHE A 705 -5.09 18.93 -19.69
CA PHE A 705 -5.67 20.25 -20.03
C PHE A 705 -7.08 20.16 -20.60
N ALA A 706 -7.44 19.02 -21.22
CA ALA A 706 -8.80 18.77 -21.68
C ALA A 706 -9.75 18.61 -20.49
N GLU A 707 -9.34 17.85 -19.47
CA GLU A 707 -10.04 17.70 -18.19
C GLU A 707 -10.13 19.04 -17.45
N LEU A 708 -9.02 19.80 -17.40
CA LEU A 708 -8.98 21.09 -16.70
C LEU A 708 -9.95 22.13 -17.29
N ASP A 709 -10.25 22.10 -18.60
CA ASP A 709 -11.19 23.01 -19.26
C ASP A 709 -12.58 22.97 -18.61
N GLU A 710 -13.01 21.81 -18.10
CA GLU A 710 -14.31 21.65 -17.46
C GLU A 710 -14.44 22.48 -16.17
N PHE A 711 -13.30 22.82 -15.55
CA PHE A 711 -13.22 23.54 -14.28
C PHE A 711 -12.88 25.03 -14.45
N VAL A 712 -12.49 25.48 -15.63
CA VAL A 712 -12.18 26.89 -15.91
C VAL A 712 -13.47 27.68 -16.16
N GLU A 713 -13.78 28.66 -15.31
CA GLU A 713 -15.05 29.39 -15.39
C GLU A 713 -15.02 30.67 -16.26
N ASP A 714 -13.86 31.29 -16.42
CA ASP A 714 -13.75 32.67 -16.92
C ASP A 714 -12.94 32.84 -18.21
N ALA A 715 -12.42 31.76 -18.79
CA ALA A 715 -11.63 31.75 -20.03
C ALA A 715 -11.79 30.42 -20.80
N ASP A 716 -11.21 30.31 -21.99
CA ASP A 716 -11.20 29.07 -22.77
C ASP A 716 -9.84 28.33 -22.63
N VAL A 717 -9.83 27.01 -22.47
CA VAL A 717 -8.63 26.15 -22.62
C VAL A 717 -8.73 25.34 -23.93
N ASN A 718 -7.77 25.46 -24.83
CA ASN A 718 -7.87 24.84 -26.16
C ASN A 718 -6.61 24.09 -26.61
N GLY A 719 -6.80 22.84 -27.03
CA GLY A 719 -5.78 22.08 -27.76
C GLY A 719 -5.58 22.60 -29.17
N LEU A 720 -4.31 22.82 -29.56
CA LEU A 720 -3.88 23.25 -30.89
C LEU A 720 -2.96 22.21 -31.50
N SER A 721 -3.22 21.80 -32.74
CA SER A 721 -2.25 20.98 -33.46
C SER A 721 -0.98 21.78 -33.81
N VAL A 722 0.13 21.07 -34.02
CA VAL A 722 1.39 21.67 -34.53
C VAL A 722 1.16 22.50 -35.79
N ASP A 723 0.27 22.07 -36.68
CA ASP A 723 -0.07 22.78 -37.91
C ASP A 723 -0.93 24.04 -37.67
N ASP A 724 -1.78 24.06 -36.63
CA ASP A 724 -2.53 25.26 -36.22
C ASP A 724 -1.57 26.34 -35.69
N VAL A 725 -0.60 25.95 -34.86
CA VAL A 725 0.47 26.83 -34.37
C VAL A 725 1.27 27.41 -35.55
N ARG A 726 1.69 26.56 -36.49
CA ARG A 726 2.45 26.98 -37.70
C ARG A 726 1.70 27.99 -38.56
N THR A 727 0.41 27.76 -38.81
CA THR A 727 -0.26 28.40 -39.95
C THR A 727 -0.94 29.72 -39.64
N SER A 728 -1.46 29.94 -38.42
CA SER A 728 -1.97 31.26 -37.99
C SER A 728 -2.63 31.33 -36.59
N GLY A 729 -2.59 30.30 -35.74
CA GLY A 729 -3.45 30.23 -34.54
C GLY A 729 -3.19 31.26 -33.45
N LEU A 730 -1.93 31.65 -33.22
CA LEU A 730 -1.58 32.38 -31.98
C LEU A 730 -1.75 33.90 -32.05
N VAL A 731 -1.68 34.52 -33.24
CA VAL A 731 -1.72 36.00 -33.40
C VAL A 731 -2.51 36.44 -34.63
N ASP A 732 -3.55 37.27 -34.46
CA ASP A 732 -4.24 37.99 -35.56
C ASP A 732 -3.94 39.50 -35.54
N ARG A 733 -3.41 40.04 -36.65
CA ARG A 733 -3.15 41.49 -36.82
C ARG A 733 -2.40 42.16 -35.65
N LYS A 734 -1.49 41.41 -35.01
CA LYS A 734 -0.67 41.78 -33.84
C LYS A 734 -1.36 41.69 -32.47
N HIS A 735 -2.56 41.11 -32.41
CA HIS A 735 -3.21 40.74 -31.17
C HIS A 735 -3.07 39.23 -31.00
N ARG A 736 -2.56 38.81 -29.84
CA ARG A 736 -2.57 37.41 -29.45
C ARG A 736 -4.02 36.91 -29.36
N GLN A 737 -4.25 35.65 -29.71
CA GLN A 737 -5.55 34.99 -29.55
C GLN A 737 -5.70 34.31 -28.19
N TYR A 738 -4.58 33.92 -27.60
CA TYR A 738 -4.47 33.32 -26.28
C TYR A 738 -3.56 34.18 -25.40
N ASP A 739 -3.64 34.03 -24.09
CA ASP A 739 -2.77 34.69 -23.13
C ASP A 739 -1.60 33.80 -22.69
N THR A 740 -1.80 32.47 -22.68
CA THR A 740 -0.79 31.48 -22.34
C THR A 740 -0.74 30.38 -23.40
N LEU A 741 0.46 29.93 -23.76
CA LEU A 741 0.69 28.74 -24.58
C LEU A 741 1.52 27.71 -23.80
N VAL A 742 1.05 26.48 -23.72
CA VAL A 742 1.77 25.34 -23.12
C VAL A 742 2.36 24.46 -24.22
N VAL A 743 3.64 24.09 -24.09
CA VAL A 743 4.35 23.19 -25.01
C VAL A 743 5.05 22.10 -24.18
N SER A 744 4.57 20.87 -24.29
CA SER A 744 5.04 19.71 -23.52
C SER A 744 6.07 18.84 -24.25
N GLY A 745 6.24 19.02 -25.56
CA GLY A 745 7.14 18.14 -26.31
C GLY A 745 7.97 18.87 -27.36
N GLU A 746 9.00 18.19 -27.87
CA GLU A 746 9.95 18.76 -28.83
C GLU A 746 9.40 18.85 -30.26
N MET A 747 8.11 18.53 -30.47
CA MET A 747 7.46 18.49 -31.77
C MET A 747 7.67 19.80 -32.55
N ALA A 748 8.28 19.66 -33.72
CA ALA A 748 8.58 20.76 -34.64
C ALA A 748 9.44 21.91 -34.06
N CYS A 749 10.19 21.70 -32.97
CA CYS A 749 11.19 22.67 -32.49
C CYS A 749 12.26 22.98 -33.56
N ASP A 750 12.54 22.02 -34.44
CA ASP A 750 13.43 22.19 -35.59
C ASP A 750 12.78 22.91 -36.80
N ASP A 751 11.45 23.15 -36.81
CA ASP A 751 10.81 23.88 -37.91
C ASP A 751 10.82 25.40 -37.65
N PRO A 752 11.56 26.17 -38.48
CA PRO A 752 11.61 27.61 -38.32
C PRO A 752 10.24 28.30 -38.43
N SER A 753 9.23 27.69 -39.07
CA SER A 753 7.90 28.28 -39.19
C SER A 753 7.09 28.16 -37.90
N TYR A 754 7.25 27.05 -37.18
CA TYR A 754 6.66 26.80 -35.87
C TYR A 754 7.29 27.72 -34.83
N VAL A 755 8.62 27.69 -34.70
CA VAL A 755 9.39 28.55 -33.78
C VAL A 755 9.05 30.03 -33.98
N ARG A 756 9.06 30.53 -35.23
CA ARG A 756 8.69 31.93 -35.52
C ARG A 756 7.27 32.30 -35.11
N ALA A 757 6.32 31.35 -35.13
CA ALA A 757 4.95 31.62 -34.71
C ALA A 757 4.88 31.83 -33.20
N ILE A 758 5.60 31.00 -32.44
CA ILE A 758 5.72 31.12 -30.98
C ILE A 758 6.49 32.40 -30.59
N GLU A 759 7.61 32.70 -31.26
CA GLU A 759 8.33 33.97 -31.06
C GLU A 759 7.42 35.17 -31.29
N SER A 760 6.60 35.14 -32.34
CA SER A 760 5.64 36.23 -32.64
C SER A 760 4.56 36.36 -31.57
N PHE A 761 4.18 35.26 -30.92
CA PHE A 761 3.22 35.22 -29.81
C PHE A 761 3.84 35.81 -28.53
N VAL A 762 5.04 35.40 -28.17
CA VAL A 762 5.79 35.95 -27.03
C VAL A 762 6.07 37.44 -27.21
N GLU A 763 6.48 37.88 -28.41
CA GLU A 763 6.65 39.30 -28.73
C GLU A 763 5.35 40.12 -28.63
N ALA A 764 4.19 39.46 -28.75
CA ALA A 764 2.87 40.06 -28.54
C ALA A 764 2.42 40.06 -27.06
N GLY A 765 3.28 39.59 -26.15
CA GLY A 765 3.07 39.52 -24.71
C GLY A 765 2.17 38.36 -24.28
N GLY A 766 2.25 37.22 -24.97
CA GLY A 766 1.68 35.96 -24.50
C GLY A 766 2.70 35.17 -23.68
N ASP A 767 2.28 34.59 -22.55
CA ASP A 767 3.11 33.79 -21.66
C ASP A 767 3.33 32.39 -22.25
N LEU A 768 4.50 31.79 -22.00
CA LEU A 768 4.88 30.49 -22.54
C LEU A 768 5.20 29.55 -21.38
N VAL A 769 4.57 28.39 -21.33
CA VAL A 769 4.91 27.32 -20.39
C VAL A 769 5.59 26.21 -21.19
N LEU A 770 6.85 25.94 -20.88
CA LEU A 770 7.62 24.86 -21.48
C LEU A 770 7.72 23.75 -20.45
N THR A 771 7.32 22.54 -20.85
CA THR A 771 7.47 21.35 -20.02
C THR A 771 8.04 20.17 -20.79
N ASP A 772 8.65 19.24 -20.05
CA ASP A 772 9.24 17.99 -20.54
C ASP A 772 10.12 18.26 -21.78
N ALA A 773 10.01 17.47 -22.85
CA ALA A 773 10.83 17.68 -24.06
C ALA A 773 10.58 19.05 -24.73
N GLY A 774 9.46 19.71 -24.43
CA GLY A 774 9.15 21.07 -24.87
C GLY A 774 10.14 22.11 -24.36
N VAL A 775 10.88 21.85 -23.27
CA VAL A 775 11.95 22.73 -22.78
C VAL A 775 13.03 22.97 -23.82
N ARG A 776 13.29 22.00 -24.71
CA ARG A 776 14.25 22.16 -25.84
C ARG A 776 13.91 23.31 -26.78
N LEU A 777 12.66 23.74 -26.83
CA LEU A 777 12.26 24.91 -27.61
C LEU A 777 13.03 26.17 -27.17
N LEU A 778 13.41 26.27 -25.89
CA LEU A 778 14.16 27.40 -25.36
C LEU A 778 15.49 27.63 -26.11
N GLY A 779 16.19 26.55 -26.48
CA GLY A 779 17.43 26.61 -27.25
C GLY A 779 17.27 27.03 -28.71
N ALA A 780 16.03 27.05 -29.22
CA ALA A 780 15.69 27.45 -30.58
C ALA A 780 15.13 28.89 -30.69
N LEU A 781 14.73 29.51 -29.56
CA LEU A 781 14.13 30.84 -29.52
C LEU A 781 15.17 31.96 -29.74
N GLU A 782 14.97 32.83 -30.74
CA GLU A 782 15.80 34.01 -31.00
C GLU A 782 15.15 35.31 -30.46
N ILE A 783 14.58 35.26 -29.24
CA ILE A 783 13.83 36.39 -28.62
C ILE A 783 14.40 36.82 -27.27
N GLY A 784 14.47 38.14 -27.05
CA GLY A 784 14.85 38.72 -25.76
C GLY A 784 16.20 38.20 -25.24
N ASP A 785 16.27 38.00 -23.92
CA ASP A 785 17.44 37.40 -23.26
C ASP A 785 17.41 35.86 -23.33
N ALA A 786 16.27 35.24 -23.68
CA ALA A 786 16.16 33.80 -23.92
C ALA A 786 17.07 33.33 -25.07
N ALA A 787 17.38 34.21 -26.03
CA ALA A 787 18.31 33.93 -27.12
C ALA A 787 19.77 33.66 -26.69
N GLU A 788 20.12 33.91 -25.42
CA GLU A 788 21.43 33.56 -24.87
C GLU A 788 21.49 32.09 -24.41
N ILE A 789 20.34 31.42 -24.24
CA ILE A 789 20.25 29.98 -23.94
C ILE A 789 20.31 29.22 -25.26
N GLY A 790 21.34 28.41 -25.42
CA GLY A 790 21.50 27.55 -26.59
C GLY A 790 21.11 26.11 -26.30
N ASP A 791 20.90 25.31 -27.34
CA ASP A 791 20.63 23.87 -27.27
C ASP A 791 21.64 23.10 -26.38
N GLY A 792 22.91 23.49 -26.40
CA GLY A 792 23.94 22.87 -25.54
C GLY A 792 23.92 23.28 -24.07
N ALA A 793 22.91 24.04 -23.63
CA ALA A 793 22.64 24.36 -22.23
C ALA A 793 21.39 23.63 -21.71
N ILE A 794 20.83 22.69 -22.49
CA ILE A 794 19.66 21.89 -22.14
C ILE A 794 20.07 20.43 -22.21
N ASP A 795 20.16 19.81 -21.04
CA ASP A 795 20.50 18.40 -20.91
C ASP A 795 19.24 17.56 -20.74
N SER A 796 19.37 16.26 -20.98
CA SER A 796 18.31 15.30 -20.73
C SER A 796 18.90 14.02 -20.14
N PHE A 797 18.26 13.57 -19.08
CA PHE A 797 18.64 12.44 -18.25
C PHE A 797 17.38 11.86 -17.61
N GLY A 798 17.50 10.71 -16.97
CA GLY A 798 16.44 10.13 -16.14
C GLY A 798 16.74 10.34 -14.66
N LEU A 799 15.70 10.27 -13.84
CA LEU A 799 15.77 10.23 -12.38
C LEU A 799 14.93 9.05 -11.88
N ASP A 800 15.25 8.56 -10.68
CA ASP A 800 14.40 7.61 -9.94
C ASP A 800 13.09 8.27 -9.46
N PHE A 801 13.12 9.56 -9.12
CA PHE A 801 11.92 10.36 -8.80
C PHE A 801 12.08 11.80 -9.32
N VAL A 802 11.03 12.33 -9.96
CA VAL A 802 11.02 13.73 -10.42
C VAL A 802 10.68 14.67 -9.25
N ASN A 803 11.64 14.80 -8.34
CA ASN A 803 11.56 15.63 -7.16
C ASN A 803 12.27 16.97 -7.34
N VAL A 804 11.61 18.05 -6.95
CA VAL A 804 12.21 19.39 -6.97
C VAL A 804 12.65 19.79 -5.56
N TYR A 805 13.94 20.10 -5.42
CA TYR A 805 14.58 20.57 -4.20
C TYR A 805 14.97 22.05 -4.30
N ASP A 806 15.61 22.58 -3.26
CA ASP A 806 16.03 23.99 -3.14
C ASP A 806 14.94 25.01 -3.55
N ARG A 807 13.72 24.74 -3.10
CA ARG A 807 12.50 25.44 -3.54
C ARG A 807 12.36 26.83 -2.92
N ASP A 808 12.11 27.84 -3.75
CA ASP A 808 11.66 29.18 -3.34
C ASP A 808 10.14 29.17 -3.10
N LEU A 809 9.70 28.64 -1.95
CA LEU A 809 8.28 28.53 -1.58
C LEU A 809 7.54 29.88 -1.50
N ASP A 810 8.26 31.01 -1.43
CA ASP A 810 7.68 32.36 -1.50
C ASP A 810 7.37 32.79 -2.95
N HIS A 811 7.83 32.04 -3.95
CA HIS A 811 7.63 32.36 -5.37
C HIS A 811 6.20 32.04 -5.82
N PRO A 812 5.55 32.89 -6.65
CA PRO A 812 4.16 32.66 -7.09
C PRO A 812 3.89 31.36 -7.87
N LEU A 813 4.93 30.68 -8.37
CA LEU A 813 4.79 29.38 -9.04
C LEU A 813 4.51 28.25 -8.03
N LEU A 814 4.97 28.41 -6.79
CA LEU A 814 4.81 27.47 -5.68
C LEU A 814 3.77 27.95 -4.65
N ASP A 815 2.91 28.92 -5.01
CA ASP A 815 1.85 29.39 -4.13
C ASP A 815 0.88 28.24 -3.81
N GLY A 816 0.80 27.87 -2.53
CA GLY A 816 0.02 26.73 -2.05
C GLY A 816 0.78 25.41 -1.90
N VAL A 817 2.05 25.34 -2.29
CA VAL A 817 2.89 24.14 -2.11
C VAL A 817 3.45 24.10 -0.68
N ARG A 818 3.45 22.92 -0.07
CA ARG A 818 3.95 22.66 1.30
C ARG A 818 5.41 22.19 1.30
N GLU A 819 6.02 22.21 2.49
CA GLU A 819 7.43 21.84 2.68
C GLU A 819 7.68 20.37 2.34
N ILE A 820 6.79 19.45 2.71
CA ILE A 820 6.90 18.01 2.40
C ILE A 820 6.70 17.67 0.91
N GLN A 821 6.16 18.57 0.08
CA GLN A 821 5.77 18.24 -1.29
C GLN A 821 6.91 18.45 -2.30
N HIS A 822 7.53 17.41 -2.83
CA HIS A 822 8.65 17.46 -3.76
C HIS A 822 8.34 16.86 -5.14
N GLU A 823 7.58 15.75 -5.18
CA GLU A 823 7.30 14.98 -6.40
C GLU A 823 6.32 15.73 -7.33
N LEU A 824 6.65 15.86 -8.63
CA LEU A 824 5.79 16.55 -9.61
C LEU A 824 4.75 15.64 -10.26
N TRP A 825 5.05 14.37 -10.44
CA TRP A 825 4.17 13.36 -11.05
C TRP A 825 4.64 11.96 -10.63
N LYS A 826 3.71 11.01 -10.63
CA LYS A 826 3.90 9.68 -10.04
C LYS A 826 4.13 8.65 -11.15
N ALA A 827 5.25 7.94 -11.08
CA ALA A 827 5.77 7.18 -12.21
C ALA A 827 5.03 5.89 -12.62
N PRO A 828 4.62 5.02 -11.68
CA PRO A 828 4.14 3.68 -12.05
C PRO A 828 2.98 3.69 -13.04
N GLN A 829 1.98 4.56 -12.84
CA GLN A 829 0.75 4.55 -13.66
C GLN A 829 0.93 5.00 -15.12
N VAL A 830 2.01 5.73 -15.42
CA VAL A 830 2.38 6.13 -16.78
C VAL A 830 3.50 5.23 -17.36
N GLY A 831 3.80 4.11 -16.70
CA GLY A 831 4.66 3.05 -17.23
C GLY A 831 6.14 3.18 -16.91
N TYR A 832 6.54 4.13 -16.07
CA TYR A 832 7.93 4.28 -15.61
C TYR A 832 8.15 3.49 -14.33
N THR A 833 9.38 3.06 -14.08
CA THR A 833 9.71 2.29 -12.88
C THR A 833 10.07 3.22 -11.71
N PRO A 834 9.85 2.80 -10.45
CA PRO A 834 10.23 3.59 -9.28
C PRO A 834 11.71 3.46 -8.92
N ASP A 835 12.41 2.44 -9.42
CA ASP A 835 13.76 2.07 -8.97
C ASP A 835 14.85 2.34 -10.01
N GLU A 836 14.55 2.93 -11.18
CA GLU A 836 15.54 3.19 -12.22
C GLU A 836 15.50 4.65 -12.67
N ASP A 837 16.67 5.15 -13.14
CA ASP A 837 16.85 6.45 -13.77
C ASP A 837 16.18 6.52 -15.16
N ASP A 838 14.88 6.26 -15.24
CA ASP A 838 14.10 6.22 -16.48
C ASP A 838 13.03 7.31 -16.59
N GLN A 839 12.76 8.05 -15.51
CA GLN A 839 11.79 9.14 -15.52
C GLN A 839 12.38 10.38 -16.20
N PRO A 840 11.83 10.81 -17.35
CA PRO A 840 12.55 11.71 -18.24
C PRO A 840 12.55 13.15 -17.74
N VAL A 841 13.74 13.76 -17.72
CA VAL A 841 13.96 15.16 -17.37
C VAL A 841 14.63 15.91 -18.51
N TYR A 842 14.22 17.16 -18.71
CA TYR A 842 14.82 18.10 -19.66
C TYR A 842 15.19 19.40 -18.95
N ALA A 843 16.34 19.39 -18.26
CA ALA A 843 16.77 20.49 -17.41
C ALA A 843 17.64 21.51 -18.16
N VAL A 844 17.52 22.78 -17.77
CA VAL A 844 18.40 23.86 -18.26
C VAL A 844 19.57 24.03 -17.28
N ASP A 845 20.78 24.24 -17.79
CA ASP A 845 21.96 24.60 -16.98
C ASP A 845 21.69 25.87 -16.16
N GLU A 846 21.94 25.79 -14.85
CA GLU A 846 21.63 26.86 -13.89
C GLU A 846 22.36 28.17 -14.20
N ASP A 847 23.68 28.08 -14.46
CA ASP A 847 24.54 29.21 -14.80
C ASP A 847 24.06 29.91 -16.08
N ALA A 848 23.68 29.13 -17.10
CA ALA A 848 23.14 29.65 -18.35
C ALA A 848 21.77 30.30 -18.16
N PHE A 849 20.89 29.69 -17.35
CA PHE A 849 19.55 30.21 -17.07
C PHE A 849 19.61 31.55 -16.32
N GLU A 850 20.42 31.64 -15.25
CA GLU A 850 20.65 32.89 -14.53
C GLU A 850 21.34 33.95 -15.41
N ALA A 851 22.29 33.56 -16.26
CA ALA A 851 22.98 34.48 -17.17
C ALA A 851 22.02 35.09 -18.22
N ALA A 852 21.00 34.35 -18.63
CA ALA A 852 19.89 34.83 -19.45
C ALA A 852 18.87 35.68 -18.65
N GLY A 853 19.06 35.83 -17.34
CA GLY A 853 18.17 36.59 -16.46
C GLY A 853 16.98 35.80 -15.92
N GLY A 854 17.04 34.46 -15.98
CA GLY A 854 16.09 33.57 -15.34
C GLY A 854 16.16 33.63 -13.82
N HIS A 855 15.04 33.33 -13.17
CA HIS A 855 14.92 33.11 -11.74
C HIS A 855 14.64 31.62 -11.52
N ILE A 856 15.57 30.93 -10.86
CA ILE A 856 15.44 29.53 -10.48
C ILE A 856 14.48 29.48 -9.28
N VAL A 857 13.44 28.66 -9.41
CA VAL A 857 12.41 28.44 -8.39
C VAL A 857 12.67 27.15 -7.63
N GLY A 858 13.29 26.16 -8.27
CA GLY A 858 13.77 24.93 -7.65
C GLY A 858 14.63 24.12 -8.64
N THR A 859 15.43 23.20 -8.13
CA THR A 859 16.42 22.40 -8.87
C THR A 859 16.22 20.91 -8.65
N PHE A 860 16.85 20.09 -9.50
CA PHE A 860 17.04 18.66 -9.23
C PHE A 860 18.36 18.44 -8.50
N GLY A 861 18.38 17.45 -7.61
CA GLY A 861 19.53 17.09 -6.77
C GLY A 861 19.47 17.71 -5.37
N ASP A 862 19.74 16.89 -4.34
CA ASP A 862 20.04 17.36 -2.98
C ASP A 862 21.55 17.69 -2.88
N GLU A 863 21.95 18.68 -2.06
CA GLU A 863 23.37 19.02 -1.82
C GLU A 863 24.20 17.82 -1.31
N ALA A 864 23.53 16.73 -0.91
CA ALA A 864 24.11 15.50 -0.35
C ALA A 864 24.52 14.44 -1.38
N GLU A 865 23.99 14.43 -2.61
CA GLU A 865 24.32 13.44 -3.66
C GLU A 865 25.26 14.02 -4.74
N ASP A 866 26.04 13.15 -5.40
CA ASP A 866 27.15 13.53 -6.28
C ASP A 866 26.71 14.56 -7.38
N ASP A 867 27.55 15.58 -7.60
CA ASP A 867 27.39 16.76 -8.51
C ASP A 867 27.05 16.44 -10.01
N GLU A 868 26.67 15.22 -10.40
CA GLU A 868 26.55 14.79 -11.81
C GLU A 868 25.16 15.00 -12.44
N LEU A 869 24.07 15.15 -11.66
CA LEU A 869 22.70 15.36 -12.15
C LEU A 869 22.04 16.62 -11.55
N SER A 870 22.50 17.81 -11.98
CA SER A 870 21.98 19.12 -11.52
C SER A 870 21.34 19.91 -12.66
N GLY A 871 20.26 20.65 -12.38
CA GLY A 871 19.69 21.60 -13.33
C GLY A 871 18.41 22.27 -12.84
N VAL A 872 17.94 23.27 -13.60
CA VAL A 872 16.72 24.01 -13.28
C VAL A 872 15.50 23.08 -13.44
N GLY A 873 14.90 22.69 -12.31
CA GLY A 873 13.66 21.91 -12.28
C GLY A 873 12.44 22.78 -12.48
N LEU A 874 12.37 23.91 -11.78
CA LEU A 874 11.35 24.94 -11.94
C LEU A 874 12.01 26.31 -12.12
N GLY A 875 11.56 27.07 -13.12
CA GLY A 875 12.16 28.37 -13.42
C GLY A 875 11.23 29.35 -14.11
N THR A 876 11.55 30.64 -14.00
CA THR A 876 10.87 31.70 -14.76
C THR A 876 11.86 32.63 -15.45
N LEU A 877 11.55 33.03 -16.68
CA LEU A 877 12.37 33.94 -17.48
C LEU A 877 11.48 35.03 -18.08
N THR A 878 11.80 36.30 -17.84
CA THR A 878 11.00 37.41 -18.34
C THR A 878 11.50 37.90 -19.69
N VAL A 879 10.62 37.94 -20.70
CA VAL A 879 10.90 38.49 -22.04
C VAL A 879 9.92 39.62 -22.36
N GLY A 880 10.34 40.86 -22.13
CA GLY A 880 9.46 42.02 -22.33
C GLY A 880 8.32 42.04 -21.32
N ASP A 881 7.07 41.90 -21.80
CA ASP A 881 5.86 41.80 -20.96
C ASP A 881 5.42 40.33 -20.73
N CYS A 882 6.14 39.35 -21.30
CA CYS A 882 5.88 37.91 -21.19
C CYS A 882 6.73 37.26 -20.09
N THR A 883 6.20 36.23 -19.46
CA THR A 883 6.93 35.24 -18.67
C THR A 883 7.01 33.91 -19.43
N ILE A 884 8.22 33.36 -19.54
CA ILE A 884 8.46 31.98 -19.92
C ILE A 884 8.63 31.17 -18.63
N TYR A 885 7.81 30.16 -18.43
CA TYR A 885 7.91 29.20 -17.35
C TYR A 885 8.61 27.95 -17.87
N VAL A 886 9.53 27.40 -17.08
CA VAL A 886 10.24 26.16 -17.36
C VAL A 886 9.89 25.19 -16.25
N ILE A 887 9.31 24.05 -16.63
CA ILE A 887 9.03 22.92 -15.75
C ILE A 887 9.73 21.73 -16.41
N ALA A 888 10.81 21.22 -15.85
CA ALA A 888 11.68 20.33 -16.60
C ALA A 888 11.09 18.92 -16.87
N SER A 889 10.09 18.51 -16.09
CA SER A 889 9.35 17.25 -16.25
C SER A 889 8.04 17.31 -15.45
N ILE A 890 6.89 16.99 -16.06
CA ILE A 890 5.58 16.93 -15.36
C ILE A 890 4.50 16.18 -16.14
N LEU A 891 4.57 16.17 -17.47
CA LEU A 891 3.59 15.58 -18.37
C LEU A 891 4.31 14.75 -19.44
N PRO A 892 5.14 13.77 -19.03
CA PRO A 892 5.84 12.93 -19.98
C PRO A 892 4.86 12.02 -20.74
N PRO A 893 5.14 11.65 -22.01
CA PRO A 893 4.45 10.55 -22.65
C PRO A 893 4.63 9.24 -21.86
N ALA A 894 3.62 8.36 -21.89
CA ALA A 894 3.71 7.06 -21.25
C ALA A 894 4.88 6.20 -21.78
N ASN A 895 5.42 5.31 -20.95
CA ASN A 895 6.52 4.41 -21.30
C ASN A 895 6.03 2.98 -21.52
N GLN A 896 6.15 2.48 -22.76
CA GLN A 896 5.64 1.16 -23.17
C GLN A 896 6.68 0.04 -23.10
N GLU A 897 7.86 0.29 -22.54
CA GLU A 897 8.98 -0.67 -22.52
C GLU A 897 8.71 -1.88 -21.62
N TYR A 898 8.03 -1.67 -20.50
CA TYR A 898 7.84 -2.66 -19.46
C TYR A 898 6.45 -3.30 -19.47
N LEU A 899 6.17 -4.19 -18.52
CA LEU A 899 4.86 -4.83 -18.39
C LEU A 899 3.80 -3.84 -17.92
N HIS A 900 2.68 -3.77 -18.64
CA HIS A 900 1.56 -2.85 -18.36
C HIS A 900 0.22 -3.41 -18.86
N GLN A 901 -0.05 -4.68 -18.54
CA GLN A 901 -1.17 -5.44 -19.11
C GLN A 901 -2.55 -4.80 -18.90
N PHE A 902 -2.73 -3.99 -17.86
CA PHE A 902 -4.04 -3.42 -17.53
C PHE A 902 -4.31 -2.05 -18.15
N GLY A 903 -3.33 -1.46 -18.85
CA GLY A 903 -3.46 -0.15 -19.50
C GLY A 903 -2.41 0.84 -19.01
N MET A 904 -2.60 2.11 -19.37
CA MET A 904 -1.74 3.23 -18.99
C MET A 904 -2.62 4.44 -18.67
N ALA A 905 -2.24 5.22 -17.66
CA ALA A 905 -2.87 6.51 -17.41
C ALA A 905 -2.49 7.53 -18.49
N ASP A 906 -3.37 8.50 -18.75
CA ASP A 906 -3.03 9.65 -19.59
C ASP A 906 -1.96 10.51 -18.94
N HIS A 907 -2.10 10.74 -17.63
CA HIS A 907 -1.16 11.45 -16.79
C HIS A 907 -1.29 10.97 -15.33
N ALA A 908 -0.29 11.23 -14.52
CA ALA A 908 -0.29 10.92 -13.08
C ALA A 908 0.27 12.10 -12.27
N VAL A 909 -0.19 13.31 -12.59
CA VAL A 909 0.29 14.55 -11.96
C VAL A 909 -0.03 14.52 -10.45
N SER A 910 0.97 14.84 -9.61
CA SER A 910 0.79 14.91 -8.16
C SER A 910 0.01 16.16 -7.76
N THR A 911 -0.43 16.25 -6.49
CA THR A 911 -1.06 17.48 -5.99
C THR A 911 -0.15 18.72 -6.12
N MET A 912 1.16 18.55 -5.92
CA MET A 912 2.14 19.62 -6.17
C MET A 912 2.20 19.99 -7.65
N GLY A 913 2.36 19.00 -8.54
CA GLY A 913 2.42 19.21 -9.97
C GLY A 913 1.17 19.92 -10.50
N HIS A 914 -0.02 19.51 -10.03
CA HIS A 914 -1.30 20.12 -10.40
C HIS A 914 -1.32 21.60 -10.01
N THR A 915 -0.86 21.91 -8.80
CA THR A 915 -0.76 23.28 -8.28
C THR A 915 0.23 24.11 -9.09
N VAL A 916 1.40 23.56 -9.43
CA VAL A 916 2.42 24.21 -10.27
C VAL A 916 1.87 24.53 -11.67
N LEU A 917 1.18 23.58 -12.32
CA LEU A 917 0.57 23.80 -13.64
C LEU A 917 -0.51 24.87 -13.60
N CYS A 918 -1.41 24.83 -12.59
CA CYS A 918 -2.42 25.86 -12.39
C CYS A 918 -1.80 27.25 -12.16
N ASN A 919 -0.74 27.34 -11.35
CA ASN A 919 -0.01 28.58 -11.10
C ASN A 919 0.70 29.09 -12.37
N ALA A 920 1.28 28.20 -13.17
CA ALA A 920 1.97 28.53 -14.42
C ALA A 920 1.03 29.13 -15.47
N ILE A 921 -0.20 28.63 -15.57
CA ILE A 921 -1.23 29.21 -16.46
C ILE A 921 -1.90 30.47 -15.88
N GLY A 922 -1.54 30.84 -14.64
CA GLY A 922 -2.06 32.03 -13.95
C GLY A 922 -3.43 31.84 -13.32
N GLY A 923 -3.78 30.60 -12.98
CA GLY A 923 -5.03 30.22 -12.33
C GLY A 923 -5.04 30.49 -10.82
N GLU A 924 -6.20 30.85 -10.31
CA GLU A 924 -6.58 30.72 -8.89
C GLU A 924 -7.54 29.55 -8.78
N GLN A 925 -7.12 28.52 -8.09
CA GLN A 925 -7.90 27.35 -7.73
C GLN A 925 -8.82 27.72 -6.57
N ARG A 926 -10.11 27.40 -6.66
CA ARG A 926 -11.11 27.71 -5.63
C ARG A 926 -11.87 26.47 -5.24
N ARG A 927 -11.82 26.13 -3.96
CA ARG A 927 -12.50 24.98 -3.38
C ARG A 927 -13.76 25.40 -2.65
N TYR A 928 -14.86 24.71 -2.90
CA TYR A 928 -16.15 24.94 -2.26
C TYR A 928 -16.59 23.70 -1.50
N VAL A 929 -17.17 23.90 -0.32
CA VAL A 929 -17.84 22.84 0.45
C VAL A 929 -19.26 23.28 0.78
N ASP A 930 -20.24 22.46 0.41
CA ASP A 930 -21.68 22.76 0.48
C ASP A 930 -22.04 24.11 -0.17
N GLY A 931 -21.31 24.46 -1.23
CA GLY A 931 -21.44 25.71 -1.98
C GLY A 931 -20.83 26.95 -1.32
N GLU A 932 -20.13 26.81 -0.18
CA GLU A 932 -19.38 27.87 0.46
C GLU A 932 -17.90 27.80 0.10
N LEU A 933 -17.28 28.93 -0.27
CA LEU A 933 -15.85 28.98 -0.58
C LEU A 933 -15.03 28.65 0.68
N ALA A 934 -14.34 27.51 0.65
CA ALA A 934 -13.50 27.01 1.74
C ALA A 934 -12.06 27.50 1.62
N ALA A 935 -11.48 27.43 0.41
CA ALA A 935 -10.10 27.83 0.16
C ALA A 935 -9.90 28.43 -1.24
N SER A 936 -8.87 29.26 -1.38
CA SER A 936 -8.33 29.74 -2.65
C SER A 936 -6.82 29.50 -2.65
N VAL A 937 -6.29 28.91 -3.71
CA VAL A 937 -4.85 28.65 -3.91
C VAL A 937 -4.41 29.28 -5.24
N GLY A 938 -3.24 29.91 -5.26
CA GLY A 938 -2.77 30.67 -6.41
C GLY A 938 -3.33 32.09 -6.44
N THR A 939 -2.74 32.93 -7.28
CA THR A 939 -3.17 34.32 -7.47
C THR A 939 -3.42 34.60 -8.95
N PRO A 940 -4.63 35.03 -9.37
CA PRO A 940 -4.86 35.35 -10.77
C PRO A 940 -3.97 36.52 -11.16
N ARG A 941 -3.24 36.38 -12.26
CA ARG A 941 -2.47 37.50 -12.83
C ARG A 941 -3.43 38.50 -13.45
N GLY A 942 -3.94 39.42 -12.62
CA GLY A 942 -4.90 40.44 -13.04
C GLY A 942 -4.41 41.28 -14.22
N GLU A 943 -5.35 41.72 -15.07
CA GLU A 943 -5.05 42.59 -16.22
C GLU A 943 -4.09 43.71 -15.81
N SER A 944 -2.89 43.71 -16.38
CA SER A 944 -2.09 44.93 -16.41
C SER A 944 -2.98 45.98 -17.09
N SER A 945 -3.46 46.96 -16.32
CA SER A 945 -4.28 48.03 -16.86
C SER A 945 -3.41 48.81 -17.84
N SER A 946 -3.53 48.49 -19.13
CA SER A 946 -2.87 49.23 -20.21
C SER A 946 -3.48 50.62 -20.27
N GLY A 947 -2.74 51.59 -19.73
CA GLY A 947 -3.00 53.03 -19.83
C GLY A 947 -2.24 53.68 -20.99
#